data_AF-A0A2N2JJX7-F1
#
_entry.id   AF-A0A2N2JJX7-F1
#
_cell.length_a   1.000
_cell.length_b   1.000
_cell.length_c   1.000
_cell.angle_alpha   90.00
_cell.angle_beta   90.00
_cell.angle_gamma   90.00
#
_symmetry.space_group_name_H-M   'P 1'
#
loop_
_entity.id
_entity.type
_entity.pdbx_description
1 polymer ?
#
loop_
_entity_poly.entity_id
_entity_poly.type
_entity_poly.pdbx_seq_one_letter_code
_entity_poly.pdbx_strand_id
1 'polypeptide(L)'
;MIRSPLALALALAFGLVAGCADAPSPAGRDFAGPGVAVNLAALNLVGVGDVVWDLEVDGAGSDVVWQRRVTSSGYGDSAGSASYVGPCDADAGQNTVKVWVVGVYAADVSAPGAFNSGSTAGAGAVTGTPMAFQNPTAAATPLTQTILCEEGRDVAVRFDVALMRPAQQGFFDVAVNFNDVFCSAKLDCQRAGGGDLELLFDATGARARTFVLGFACTPGTGDVDTQLYMNDVELDCTAPNDGEDFDADIVLRPDAPHMGNLCVASADGMSACLDSVTEVQPSTVDADDYLFQLAVYRGEELLTSGGDAANKQYWNVALGVKGPISACRLRTRATADDAGDAGDLVNGGVIAAGTVYPYVQWDVDLSACATEELTFDDPTASVRAAYTGTGDPQTAFAWPWAPSIPPLCSTACANGGSCVATDWCACTADWAGPTCATPVCDPACQNGGQCVDPDTCDCTDTGYIGATCESPALGITNAGGVREWDDGTYAASCYAYRFPDGVNHTYTGADIGSGLYRIDPTGGADFPVYCDMSFDGGGWTRVYYYDNAGAYFGVGQFTKNKANPSAALYAILNDLEYFRRGGAFEFKMDWPGSAYSGYQHWTQTSNPVTTAAGSTPTGVVGIHIDYTTNTNSSAPAWGGLQRSAAAAYSMLDGTLNPQANWYYAVGTTYCWGTAPNCQPSPDAGVQISELWVR
;
A
#
# COMPACT_ATOMS: atom_id res chain seq x y z
N MET A 1 -36.01 18.67 47.68
CA MET A 1 -37.03 19.63 47.24
C MET A 1 -36.90 19.76 45.73
N ILE A 2 -37.99 19.44 45.02
CA ILE A 2 -38.36 19.86 43.65
C ILE A 2 -37.36 19.43 42.54
N ARG A 3 -37.50 18.24 41.93
CA ARG A 3 -38.40 17.84 40.81
C ARG A 3 -38.33 18.78 39.59
N SER A 4 -37.63 18.41 38.51
CA SER A 4 -38.15 17.58 37.40
C SER A 4 -37.15 17.51 36.22
N PRO A 5 -37.29 16.49 35.33
CA PRO A 5 -36.34 16.15 34.26
C PRO A 5 -36.76 16.79 32.92
N LEU A 6 -35.79 17.13 32.05
CA LEU A 6 -36.08 17.33 30.62
C LEU A 6 -35.61 16.11 29.85
N ALA A 7 -36.59 15.51 29.16
CA ALA A 7 -36.44 14.36 28.31
C ALA A 7 -35.57 14.68 27.08
N LEU A 8 -34.71 13.72 26.77
CA LEU A 8 -33.95 13.60 25.54
C LEU A 8 -34.95 13.40 24.38
N ALA A 9 -35.23 14.45 23.62
CA ALA A 9 -35.94 14.34 22.35
C ALA A 9 -34.90 14.13 21.24
N LEU A 10 -34.81 12.89 20.76
CA LEU A 10 -34.10 12.52 19.56
C LEU A 10 -34.85 13.11 18.36
N ALA A 11 -34.48 14.32 17.93
CA ALA A 11 -34.97 14.88 16.67
C ALA A 11 -34.06 14.39 15.54
N LEU A 12 -34.52 13.38 14.79
CA LEU A 12 -34.02 13.15 13.43
C LEU A 12 -34.32 14.43 12.64
N ALA A 13 -33.29 15.23 12.38
CA ALA A 13 -33.34 16.27 11.38
C ALA A 13 -33.30 15.59 10.00
N PHE A 14 -34.47 15.22 9.49
CA PHE A 14 -34.64 15.00 8.05
C PHE A 14 -34.32 16.33 7.36
N GLY A 15 -33.22 16.37 6.63
CA GLY A 15 -32.90 17.46 5.72
C GLY A 15 -34.06 17.62 4.74
N LEU A 16 -34.76 18.75 4.84
CA LEU A 16 -35.68 19.21 3.81
C LEU A 16 -34.83 19.53 2.58
N VAL A 17 -34.76 18.58 1.65
CA VAL A 17 -34.50 18.89 0.25
C VAL A 17 -35.58 19.88 -0.14
N ALA A 18 -35.20 21.15 -0.34
CA ALA A 18 -36.06 22.13 -0.98
C ALA A 18 -36.19 21.70 -2.46
N GLY A 19 -37.04 20.70 -2.71
CA GLY A 19 -37.60 20.50 -4.03
C GLY A 19 -38.32 21.79 -4.38
N CYS A 20 -37.89 22.43 -5.46
CA CYS A 20 -38.66 23.50 -6.07
C CYS A 20 -40.08 22.97 -6.27
N ALA A 21 -41.02 23.49 -5.49
CA ALA A 21 -42.43 23.35 -5.80
C ALA A 21 -42.61 23.88 -7.23
N ASP A 22 -43.31 23.11 -8.06
CA ASP A 22 -43.65 23.45 -9.45
C ASP A 22 -43.92 24.95 -9.58
N ALA A 23 -42.97 25.67 -10.18
CA ALA A 23 -43.22 27.03 -10.58
C ALA A 23 -44.40 26.99 -11.57
N PRO A 24 -45.43 27.83 -11.40
CA PRO A 24 -46.51 27.88 -12.38
C PRO A 24 -45.92 28.19 -13.75
N SER A 25 -46.33 27.43 -14.75
CA SER A 25 -45.96 27.62 -16.16
C SER A 25 -45.94 29.11 -16.51
N PRO A 26 -44.84 29.66 -17.07
CA PRO A 26 -44.78 31.08 -17.40
C PRO A 26 -45.93 31.43 -18.36
N ALA A 27 -46.63 32.51 -18.08
CA ALA A 27 -47.66 33.03 -18.97
C ALA A 27 -46.99 33.52 -20.28
N GLY A 28 -47.03 32.71 -21.35
CA GLY A 28 -46.44 33.11 -22.63
C GLY A 28 -46.11 31.98 -23.61
N ARG A 29 -46.87 30.87 -23.63
CA ARG A 29 -46.68 29.85 -24.69
C ARG A 29 -47.33 30.36 -25.99
N ASP A 30 -46.52 30.63 -27.01
CA ASP A 30 -46.98 31.03 -28.35
C ASP A 30 -47.35 29.81 -29.25
N PHE A 31 -47.38 28.61 -28.68
CA PHE A 31 -47.62 27.35 -29.40
C PHE A 31 -48.50 26.39 -28.58
N ALA A 32 -49.22 25.52 -29.28
CA ALA A 32 -50.03 24.45 -28.70
C ALA A 32 -49.36 23.09 -28.94
N GLY A 33 -49.12 22.31 -27.89
CA GLY A 33 -48.50 20.98 -28.00
C GLY A 33 -47.49 20.66 -26.88
N PRO A 34 -46.77 19.52 -26.99
CA PRO A 34 -45.67 19.16 -26.11
C PRO A 34 -44.54 20.21 -26.15
N GLY A 35 -43.86 20.40 -25.02
CA GLY A 35 -42.81 21.40 -24.89
C GLY A 35 -41.59 20.93 -24.12
N VAL A 36 -40.47 21.63 -24.34
CA VAL A 36 -39.23 21.49 -23.59
C VAL A 36 -38.89 22.82 -22.94
N ALA A 37 -38.59 22.79 -21.64
CA ALA A 37 -38.12 23.93 -20.87
C ALA A 37 -36.59 23.88 -20.76
N VAL A 38 -35.91 24.72 -21.54
CA VAL A 38 -34.45 24.85 -21.54
C VAL A 38 -34.04 25.87 -20.49
N ASN A 39 -33.36 25.40 -19.46
CA ASN A 39 -32.78 26.26 -18.42
C ASN A 39 -31.26 26.30 -18.61
N LEU A 40 -30.75 27.49 -18.85
CA LEU A 40 -29.32 27.79 -18.90
C LEU A 40 -28.96 28.51 -17.61
N ALA A 41 -28.14 27.86 -16.80
CA ALA A 41 -27.48 28.52 -15.69
C ALA A 41 -26.07 28.83 -16.15
N ALA A 42 -25.89 30.03 -16.70
CA ALA A 42 -24.57 30.58 -16.83
C ALA A 42 -24.33 31.54 -15.70
N LEU A 43 -23.14 31.43 -15.14
CA LEU A 43 -22.84 32.03 -13.87
C LEU A 43 -22.83 33.57 -13.90
N ASN A 44 -23.42 34.17 -12.86
CA ASN A 44 -23.44 35.60 -12.61
C ASN A 44 -22.01 36.14 -12.36
N LEU A 45 -21.43 36.73 -13.40
CA LEU A 45 -20.09 37.29 -13.39
C LEU A 45 -20.15 38.80 -13.08
N VAL A 46 -19.28 39.28 -12.19
CA VAL A 46 -19.09 40.73 -12.00
C VAL A 46 -18.67 41.36 -13.33
N GLY A 47 -19.39 42.41 -13.71
CA GLY A 47 -19.19 43.14 -14.95
C GLY A 47 -19.78 42.46 -16.20
N VAL A 48 -20.57 41.39 -16.05
CA VAL A 48 -21.43 40.87 -17.13
C VAL A 48 -22.84 41.40 -16.93
N GLY A 49 -23.39 42.01 -17.98
CA GLY A 49 -24.79 42.43 -18.04
C GLY A 49 -25.62 41.57 -18.99
N ASP A 50 -24.98 40.81 -19.89
CA ASP A 50 -25.70 39.90 -20.76
C ASP A 50 -24.86 38.75 -21.32
N VAL A 51 -25.49 37.60 -21.52
CA VAL A 51 -24.99 36.50 -22.35
C VAL A 51 -26.03 36.18 -23.43
N VAL A 52 -25.55 36.05 -24.67
CA VAL A 52 -26.37 35.73 -25.84
C VAL A 52 -26.23 34.24 -26.15
N TRP A 53 -27.37 33.56 -26.27
CA TRP A 53 -27.46 32.12 -26.47
C TRP A 53 -28.23 31.79 -27.76
N ASP A 54 -27.73 30.81 -28.50
CA ASP A 54 -28.50 30.14 -29.56
C ASP A 54 -28.98 28.79 -29.02
N LEU A 55 -30.28 28.52 -29.17
CA LEU A 55 -30.95 27.28 -28.75
C LEU A 55 -31.56 26.61 -29.98
N GLU A 56 -31.39 25.30 -30.11
CA GLU A 56 -31.98 24.48 -31.17
C GLU A 56 -32.46 23.15 -30.59
N VAL A 57 -33.60 22.65 -31.09
CA VAL A 57 -34.13 21.33 -30.73
C VAL A 57 -34.36 20.53 -31.99
N ASP A 58 -33.72 19.38 -32.07
CA ASP A 58 -33.87 18.42 -33.16
C ASP A 58 -34.75 17.24 -32.74
N GLY A 59 -35.59 16.77 -33.67
CA GLY A 59 -36.36 15.53 -33.52
C GLY A 59 -35.54 14.28 -33.88
N ALA A 60 -36.14 13.09 -33.76
CA ALA A 60 -35.49 11.84 -34.12
C ALA A 60 -35.34 11.70 -35.63
N GLY A 61 -34.19 12.13 -36.15
CA GLY A 61 -33.92 12.28 -37.57
C GLY A 61 -33.04 13.49 -37.91
N SER A 62 -32.71 14.32 -36.91
CA SER A 62 -31.93 15.57 -37.06
C SER A 62 -32.68 16.68 -37.80
N ASP A 63 -34.01 16.57 -37.91
CA ASP A 63 -34.86 17.65 -38.37
C ASP A 63 -35.04 18.68 -37.24
N VAL A 64 -34.77 19.95 -37.54
CA VAL A 64 -34.93 21.06 -36.59
C VAL A 64 -36.42 21.28 -36.29
N VAL A 65 -36.82 21.04 -35.04
CA VAL A 65 -38.17 21.32 -34.53
C VAL A 65 -38.35 22.82 -34.32
N TRP A 66 -37.39 23.46 -33.66
CA TRP A 66 -37.32 24.91 -33.54
C TRP A 66 -35.91 25.39 -33.20
N GLN A 67 -35.67 26.68 -33.46
CA GLN A 67 -34.44 27.38 -33.14
C GLN A 67 -34.75 28.81 -32.66
N ARG A 68 -33.99 29.30 -31.67
CA ARG A 68 -34.19 30.63 -31.08
C ARG A 68 -32.88 31.21 -30.57
N ARG A 69 -32.70 32.51 -30.78
CA ARG A 69 -31.71 33.31 -30.05
C ARG A 69 -32.36 33.96 -28.84
N VAL A 70 -31.73 33.84 -27.67
CA VAL A 70 -32.16 34.46 -26.42
C VAL A 70 -31.02 35.23 -25.76
N THR A 71 -31.37 36.18 -24.91
CA THR A 71 -30.42 36.92 -24.07
C THR A 71 -30.77 36.70 -22.60
N SER A 72 -29.77 36.68 -21.74
CA SER A 72 -30.00 36.60 -20.29
C SER A 72 -30.79 37.80 -19.75
N SER A 73 -30.62 38.99 -20.36
CA SER A 73 -31.40 40.18 -19.99
C SER A 73 -32.88 40.11 -20.37
N GLY A 74 -33.20 39.40 -21.47
CA GLY A 74 -34.57 39.29 -21.98
C GLY A 74 -35.32 38.08 -21.46
N TYR A 75 -34.61 37.01 -21.09
CA TYR A 75 -35.19 35.71 -20.77
C TYR A 75 -34.60 35.09 -19.49
N GLY A 76 -33.92 35.88 -18.66
CA GLY A 76 -33.30 35.39 -17.44
C GLY A 76 -32.96 36.48 -16.44
N ASP A 77 -31.73 36.49 -15.95
CA ASP A 77 -31.30 37.24 -14.76
C ASP A 77 -30.45 38.49 -15.05
N SER A 78 -30.23 38.86 -16.32
CA SER A 78 -29.27 39.89 -16.73
C SER A 78 -27.84 39.65 -16.20
N ALA A 79 -27.51 38.40 -15.93
CA ALA A 79 -26.27 37.99 -15.28
C ALA A 79 -25.63 36.75 -15.93
N GLY A 80 -26.37 36.08 -16.81
CA GLY A 80 -25.89 35.02 -17.69
C GLY A 80 -26.91 33.92 -17.89
N SER A 81 -27.77 33.68 -16.88
CA SER A 81 -28.81 32.66 -16.94
C SER A 81 -29.91 33.05 -17.92
N ALA A 82 -30.52 32.05 -18.56
CA ALA A 82 -31.68 32.23 -19.41
C ALA A 82 -32.59 31.00 -19.32
N SER A 83 -33.91 31.21 -19.39
CA SER A 83 -34.88 30.12 -19.46
C SER A 83 -35.82 30.34 -20.64
N TYR A 84 -36.04 29.30 -21.43
CA TYR A 84 -36.92 29.34 -22.59
C TYR A 84 -37.73 28.06 -22.71
N VAL A 85 -39.01 28.19 -23.05
CA VAL A 85 -39.90 27.05 -23.31
C VAL A 85 -40.25 27.04 -24.80
N GLY A 86 -39.89 25.96 -25.49
CA GLY A 86 -40.17 25.75 -26.91
C GLY A 86 -40.87 24.41 -27.19
N PRO A 87 -41.38 24.17 -28.40
CA PRO A 87 -42.03 22.90 -28.74
C PRO A 87 -41.02 21.73 -28.78
N CYS A 88 -41.49 20.49 -28.69
CA CYS A 88 -40.66 19.34 -29.02
C CYS A 88 -41.49 18.20 -29.61
N ASP A 89 -40.84 17.23 -30.26
CA ASP A 89 -41.52 16.16 -30.98
C ASP A 89 -41.69 14.92 -30.09
N ALA A 90 -42.88 14.75 -29.51
CA ALA A 90 -43.21 13.57 -28.70
C ALA A 90 -43.45 12.29 -29.53
N ASP A 91 -43.70 12.40 -30.83
CA ASP A 91 -43.98 11.28 -31.74
C ASP A 91 -42.69 10.66 -32.31
N ALA A 92 -41.62 11.47 -32.41
CA ALA A 92 -40.32 11.04 -32.90
C ALA A 92 -39.51 10.23 -31.85
N GLY A 93 -39.91 10.22 -30.58
CA GLY A 93 -39.12 9.61 -29.51
C GLY A 93 -38.06 10.56 -28.97
N GLN A 94 -36.78 10.23 -29.13
CA GLN A 94 -35.68 10.96 -28.49
C GLN A 94 -35.33 12.26 -29.25
N ASN A 95 -35.35 13.40 -28.57
CA ASN A 95 -35.03 14.72 -29.10
C ASN A 95 -33.66 15.18 -28.59
N THR A 96 -32.92 15.95 -29.39
CA THR A 96 -31.62 16.53 -29.01
C THR A 96 -31.74 18.03 -28.86
N VAL A 97 -31.40 18.55 -27.68
CA VAL A 97 -31.34 19.99 -27.38
C VAL A 97 -29.90 20.45 -27.53
N LYS A 98 -29.68 21.50 -28.31
CA LYS A 98 -28.38 22.08 -28.61
C LYS A 98 -28.32 23.53 -28.14
N VAL A 99 -27.19 23.91 -27.55
CA VAL A 99 -26.96 25.26 -27.02
C VAL A 99 -25.59 25.76 -27.46
N TRP A 100 -25.54 27.01 -27.93
CA TRP A 100 -24.30 27.73 -28.21
C TRP A 100 -24.19 29.00 -27.37
N VAL A 101 -22.98 29.28 -26.89
CA VAL A 101 -22.64 30.60 -26.34
C VAL A 101 -22.23 31.49 -27.51
N VAL A 102 -23.06 32.49 -27.84
CA VAL A 102 -22.78 33.41 -28.95
C VAL A 102 -21.82 34.51 -28.48
N GLY A 103 -22.00 35.03 -27.27
CA GLY A 103 -21.12 36.05 -26.72
C GLY A 103 -21.52 36.53 -25.33
N VAL A 104 -20.54 37.06 -24.61
CA VAL A 104 -20.68 37.63 -23.27
C VAL A 104 -20.48 39.14 -23.36
N TYR A 105 -21.31 39.94 -22.68
CA TYR A 105 -21.34 41.39 -22.81
C TYR A 105 -21.44 42.07 -21.44
N ALA A 106 -20.77 43.22 -21.31
CA ALA A 106 -20.74 43.97 -20.05
C ALA A 106 -22.04 44.74 -19.73
N ALA A 107 -22.94 44.85 -20.70
CA ALA A 107 -24.23 45.52 -20.58
C ALA A 107 -25.27 44.79 -21.43
N ASP A 108 -26.55 45.01 -21.11
CA ASP A 108 -27.70 44.46 -21.83
C ASP A 108 -27.59 44.64 -23.35
N VAL A 109 -27.77 43.55 -24.09
CA VAL A 109 -27.71 43.53 -25.54
C VAL A 109 -29.10 43.84 -26.12
N SER A 110 -29.27 45.09 -26.57
CA SER A 110 -30.52 45.54 -27.21
C SER A 110 -30.74 45.04 -28.64
N ALA A 111 -29.69 44.56 -29.31
CA ALA A 111 -29.76 44.04 -30.68
C ALA A 111 -28.90 42.75 -30.82
N PRO A 112 -29.44 41.59 -30.42
CA PRO A 112 -28.71 40.32 -30.36
C PRO A 112 -28.49 39.63 -31.74
N GLY A 113 -28.99 40.21 -32.83
CA GLY A 113 -28.95 39.55 -34.15
C GLY A 113 -29.94 38.39 -34.28
N ALA A 114 -29.87 37.64 -35.38
CA ALA A 114 -30.69 36.45 -35.61
C ALA A 114 -29.95 35.18 -35.17
N PHE A 115 -30.70 34.11 -34.89
CA PHE A 115 -30.12 32.78 -34.67
C PHE A 115 -29.23 32.40 -35.86
N ASN A 116 -28.02 31.89 -35.57
CA ASN A 116 -27.10 31.40 -36.58
C ASN A 116 -26.09 30.40 -35.97
N SER A 117 -26.59 29.38 -35.27
CA SER A 117 -25.81 28.27 -34.67
C SER A 117 -24.48 28.69 -34.03
N GLY A 118 -24.52 29.68 -33.13
CA GLY A 118 -23.34 30.18 -32.41
C GLY A 118 -22.48 31.19 -33.19
N SER A 119 -22.80 31.47 -34.45
CA SER A 119 -22.06 32.41 -35.28
C SER A 119 -22.18 33.83 -34.75
N THR A 120 -21.02 34.50 -34.67
CA THR A 120 -20.86 35.91 -34.27
C THR A 120 -20.76 36.86 -35.47
N ALA A 121 -20.93 36.35 -36.69
CA ALA A 121 -20.79 37.11 -37.94
C ALA A 121 -22.06 37.05 -38.80
N GLY A 122 -22.15 37.97 -39.77
CA GLY A 122 -23.27 38.03 -40.71
C GLY A 122 -24.62 38.22 -40.00
N ALA A 123 -25.59 37.35 -40.26
CA ALA A 123 -26.90 37.40 -39.62
C ALA A 123 -26.85 37.14 -38.09
N GLY A 124 -25.80 36.44 -37.62
CA GLY A 124 -25.54 36.20 -36.21
C GLY A 124 -24.75 37.31 -35.51
N ALA A 125 -24.39 38.39 -36.22
CA ALA A 125 -23.65 39.50 -35.63
C ALA A 125 -24.49 40.20 -34.54
N VAL A 126 -23.93 40.22 -33.34
CA VAL A 126 -24.48 40.93 -32.17
C VAL A 126 -23.95 42.36 -32.17
N THR A 127 -24.80 43.35 -31.92
CA THR A 127 -24.35 44.74 -31.80
C THR A 127 -23.80 45.00 -30.41
N GLY A 128 -22.49 45.27 -30.32
CA GLY A 128 -21.78 45.52 -29.07
C GLY A 128 -20.38 44.93 -29.13
N THR A 129 -19.51 45.32 -28.19
CA THR A 129 -18.19 44.70 -28.06
C THR A 129 -18.30 43.53 -27.09
N PRO A 130 -18.12 42.27 -27.54
CA PRO A 130 -18.12 41.14 -26.62
C PRO A 130 -16.92 41.24 -25.69
N MET A 131 -17.11 40.78 -24.46
CA MET A 131 -16.03 40.48 -23.54
C MET A 131 -15.26 39.26 -24.06
N ALA A 132 -13.95 39.23 -23.82
CA ALA A 132 -13.16 38.02 -24.10
C ALA A 132 -13.54 36.92 -23.11
N PHE A 133 -13.69 35.69 -23.60
CA PHE A 133 -13.97 34.50 -22.83
C PHE A 133 -13.57 33.27 -23.64
N GLN A 134 -13.18 32.18 -22.97
CA GLN A 134 -13.03 30.90 -23.64
C GLN A 134 -14.44 30.39 -23.98
N ASN A 135 -14.72 30.22 -25.25
CA ASN A 135 -16.04 29.75 -25.66
C ASN A 135 -16.10 28.21 -25.68
N PRO A 136 -16.87 27.55 -24.79
CA PRO A 136 -17.01 26.09 -24.80
C PRO A 136 -17.72 25.56 -26.06
N THR A 137 -18.19 26.43 -26.96
CA THR A 137 -18.95 26.11 -28.18
C THR A 137 -18.31 26.64 -29.47
N ALA A 138 -17.10 27.23 -29.43
CA ALA A 138 -16.46 27.87 -30.59
C ALA A 138 -16.00 26.91 -31.70
N ALA A 139 -15.69 25.65 -31.37
CA ALA A 139 -15.15 24.67 -32.31
C ALA A 139 -16.26 23.77 -32.88
N ALA A 140 -17.22 24.34 -33.62
CA ALA A 140 -18.25 23.64 -34.40
C ALA A 140 -19.23 22.68 -33.68
N THR A 141 -19.11 22.46 -32.37
CA THR A 141 -20.02 21.59 -31.60
C THR A 141 -20.83 22.36 -30.57
N PRO A 142 -22.18 22.31 -30.59
CA PRO A 142 -23.01 22.81 -29.50
C PRO A 142 -22.82 21.98 -28.23
N LEU A 143 -23.20 22.56 -27.09
CA LEU A 143 -23.53 21.76 -25.91
C LEU A 143 -24.81 20.99 -26.20
N THR A 144 -24.82 19.68 -25.93
CA THR A 144 -25.97 18.83 -26.28
C THR A 144 -26.49 18.03 -25.10
N GLN A 145 -27.80 18.00 -24.94
CA GLN A 145 -28.49 17.04 -24.08
C GLN A 145 -29.60 16.35 -24.84
N THR A 146 -29.89 15.12 -24.44
CA THR A 146 -30.91 14.33 -25.11
C THR A 146 -32.06 14.02 -24.18
N ILE A 147 -33.28 14.28 -24.63
CA ILE A 147 -34.50 14.16 -23.83
C ILE A 147 -35.52 13.28 -24.55
N LEU A 148 -36.45 12.72 -23.77
CA LEU A 148 -37.65 12.09 -24.29
C LEU A 148 -38.82 13.05 -24.10
N CYS A 149 -39.47 13.45 -25.18
CA CYS A 149 -40.62 14.33 -25.09
C CYS A 149 -41.90 13.57 -24.76
N GLU A 150 -42.69 14.10 -23.84
CA GLU A 150 -43.97 13.51 -23.41
C GLU A 150 -45.14 14.35 -23.92
N GLU A 151 -46.12 13.71 -24.55
CA GLU A 151 -47.33 14.38 -25.02
C GLU A 151 -48.07 15.07 -23.85
N GLY A 152 -48.39 16.36 -24.03
CA GLY A 152 -49.16 17.13 -23.04
C GLY A 152 -48.38 17.53 -21.78
N ARG A 153 -47.05 17.36 -21.76
CA ARG A 153 -46.18 17.77 -20.65
C ARG A 153 -44.97 18.56 -21.14
N ASP A 154 -44.43 19.38 -20.23
CA ASP A 154 -43.18 20.08 -20.45
C ASP A 154 -42.04 19.23 -19.87
N VAL A 155 -40.98 19.02 -20.66
CA VAL A 155 -39.78 18.31 -20.21
C VAL A 155 -38.69 19.32 -19.90
N ALA A 156 -38.19 19.34 -18.66
CA ALA A 156 -37.11 20.22 -18.28
C ALA A 156 -35.76 19.67 -18.77
N VAL A 157 -34.95 20.54 -19.36
CA VAL A 157 -33.55 20.30 -19.69
C VAL A 157 -32.72 21.41 -19.07
N ARG A 158 -31.58 21.08 -18.47
CA ARG A 158 -30.75 22.03 -17.73
C ARG A 158 -29.31 21.92 -18.19
N PHE A 159 -28.72 23.05 -18.57
CA PHE A 159 -27.29 23.18 -18.83
C PHE A 159 -26.68 24.03 -17.73
N ASP A 160 -25.75 23.43 -16.98
CA ASP A 160 -24.92 24.12 -16.01
C ASP A 160 -23.59 24.45 -16.67
N VAL A 161 -23.32 25.75 -16.88
CA VAL A 161 -22.19 26.23 -17.68
C VAL A 161 -21.41 27.29 -16.92
N ALA A 162 -20.17 26.97 -16.56
CA ALA A 162 -19.21 27.97 -16.07
C ALA A 162 -18.41 28.54 -17.25
N LEU A 163 -18.32 29.86 -17.37
CA LEU A 163 -17.54 30.51 -18.43
C LEU A 163 -16.26 31.11 -17.85
N MET A 164 -15.12 30.85 -18.49
CA MET A 164 -13.83 31.42 -18.08
C MET A 164 -13.46 32.62 -18.95
N ARG A 165 -12.79 33.61 -18.36
CA ARG A 165 -12.35 34.84 -19.04
C ARG A 165 -10.83 35.01 -18.91
N PRO A 166 -10.14 35.57 -19.91
CA PRO A 166 -8.75 35.98 -19.73
C PRO A 166 -8.69 37.19 -18.79
N ALA A 167 -7.87 37.12 -17.75
CA ALA A 167 -7.80 38.16 -16.72
C ALA A 167 -6.94 39.37 -17.17
N GLN A 168 -5.95 39.16 -18.03
CA GLN A 168 -5.02 40.17 -18.57
C GLN A 168 -4.41 41.13 -17.53
N GLN A 169 -4.27 40.72 -16.27
CA GLN A 169 -3.71 41.52 -15.17
C GLN A 169 -2.43 40.88 -14.59
N GLY A 170 -1.31 40.98 -15.31
CA GLY A 170 -0.01 40.52 -14.79
C GLY A 170 0.17 39.00 -14.85
N PHE A 171 0.68 38.39 -13.77
CA PHE A 171 1.03 36.95 -13.65
C PHE A 171 -0.19 35.99 -13.66
N PHE A 172 -1.37 36.47 -14.08
CA PHE A 172 -2.65 35.76 -14.04
C PHE A 172 -3.22 35.62 -15.44
N ASP A 173 -3.39 34.37 -15.89
CA ASP A 173 -3.80 34.07 -17.27
C ASP A 173 -5.33 33.87 -17.37
N VAL A 174 -5.97 33.20 -16.39
CA VAL A 174 -7.40 32.83 -16.36
C VAL A 174 -8.18 33.42 -15.19
N ALA A 175 -9.46 33.72 -15.43
CA ALA A 175 -10.51 33.88 -14.45
C ALA A 175 -11.58 32.79 -14.68
N VAL A 176 -11.79 31.90 -13.71
CA VAL A 176 -12.92 30.97 -13.65
C VAL A 176 -13.87 31.53 -12.58
N ASN A 177 -15.16 31.64 -12.85
CA ASN A 177 -16.13 31.99 -11.80
C ASN A 177 -16.85 30.69 -11.43
N PHE A 178 -16.99 30.31 -10.17
CA PHE A 178 -17.41 31.05 -8.97
C PHE A 178 -16.29 31.79 -8.19
N ASN A 179 -16.63 32.94 -7.60
CA ASN A 179 -15.91 33.70 -6.54
C ASN A 179 -14.59 34.40 -6.89
N ASP A 180 -14.49 34.95 -8.11
CA ASP A 180 -13.32 35.74 -8.52
C ASP A 180 -12.01 34.92 -8.45
N VAL A 181 -12.05 33.61 -8.75
CA VAL A 181 -10.85 32.77 -8.74
C VAL A 181 -10.06 32.97 -10.05
N PHE A 182 -8.90 33.60 -9.91
CA PHE A 182 -7.94 33.86 -10.98
C PHE A 182 -6.83 32.81 -10.96
N CYS A 183 -6.77 31.97 -11.98
CA CYS A 183 -5.76 30.94 -12.13
C CYS A 183 -4.68 31.31 -13.16
N SER A 184 -3.44 30.91 -12.91
CA SER A 184 -2.36 30.88 -13.89
C SER A 184 -1.74 29.50 -13.89
N ALA A 185 -1.24 29.09 -15.06
CA ALA A 185 -0.51 27.86 -15.21
C ALA A 185 0.63 28.01 -16.21
N LYS A 186 1.67 27.20 -16.00
CA LYS A 186 2.79 27.10 -16.95
C LYS A 186 3.50 25.77 -16.87
N LEU A 187 4.25 25.45 -17.92
CA LEU A 187 5.37 24.52 -17.86
C LEU A 187 6.64 25.29 -18.23
N ASP A 188 7.63 25.27 -17.36
CA ASP A 188 8.87 26.03 -17.54
C ASP A 188 10.08 25.10 -17.43
N CYS A 189 10.92 25.12 -18.46
CA CYS A 189 12.15 24.33 -18.50
C CYS A 189 13.36 25.13 -18.96
N GLN A 190 13.20 26.44 -19.22
CA GLN A 190 14.26 27.35 -19.63
C GLN A 190 14.38 28.54 -18.68
N ARG A 191 15.57 29.16 -18.65
CA ARG A 191 15.77 30.46 -18.00
C ARG A 191 15.29 31.60 -18.92
N ALA A 192 14.95 32.75 -18.34
CA ALA A 192 14.56 33.97 -19.06
C ALA A 192 15.60 34.54 -20.06
N GLY A 193 16.81 33.95 -20.13
CA GLY A 193 17.86 34.28 -21.11
C GLY A 193 18.27 33.12 -22.02
N GLY A 194 17.49 32.03 -22.02
CA GLY A 194 17.80 30.77 -22.70
C GLY A 194 18.65 29.80 -21.87
N GLY A 195 18.69 28.55 -22.32
CA GLY A 195 19.34 27.44 -21.61
C GLY A 195 18.48 26.85 -20.49
N ASP A 196 18.92 25.71 -19.97
CA ASP A 196 18.13 24.90 -19.05
C ASP A 196 17.85 25.60 -17.72
N LEU A 197 16.63 25.41 -17.24
CA LEU A 197 16.28 25.68 -15.85
C LEU A 197 16.96 24.63 -14.97
N GLU A 198 17.81 25.05 -14.03
CA GLU A 198 18.55 24.13 -13.14
C GLU A 198 18.20 24.44 -11.68
N LEU A 199 17.29 23.65 -11.09
CA LEU A 199 16.76 23.90 -9.75
C LEU A 199 17.06 22.75 -8.78
N LEU A 200 16.72 21.53 -9.16
CA LEU A 200 16.91 20.33 -8.34
C LEU A 200 18.37 19.88 -8.37
N PHE A 201 18.79 19.19 -7.30
CA PHE A 201 20.16 18.73 -7.14
C PHE A 201 20.28 17.30 -7.67
N ASP A 202 21.27 17.00 -8.49
CA ASP A 202 21.55 15.63 -8.93
C ASP A 202 22.32 14.85 -7.85
N ALA A 203 22.63 13.58 -8.13
CA ALA A 203 23.37 12.69 -7.22
C ALA A 203 24.81 13.17 -6.92
N THR A 204 25.34 14.14 -7.68
CA THR A 204 26.65 14.76 -7.41
C THR A 204 26.53 15.97 -6.47
N GLY A 205 25.30 16.40 -6.16
CA GLY A 205 25.03 17.62 -5.41
C GLY A 205 25.12 18.89 -6.24
N ALA A 206 25.15 18.79 -7.58
CA ALA A 206 25.09 19.93 -8.49
C ALA A 206 23.64 20.23 -8.87
N ARG A 207 23.31 21.50 -9.16
CA ARG A 207 22.01 21.84 -9.74
C ARG A 207 21.96 21.33 -11.18
N ALA A 208 20.86 20.68 -11.56
CA ALA A 208 20.70 20.04 -12.87
C ALA A 208 19.34 20.37 -13.51
N ARG A 209 19.21 20.04 -14.80
CA ARG A 209 18.03 20.35 -15.64
C ARG A 209 16.73 19.94 -14.93
N THR A 210 15.81 20.89 -14.80
CA THR A 210 14.55 20.76 -14.07
C THR A 210 13.41 21.33 -14.90
N PHE A 211 12.31 20.60 -15.00
CA PHE A 211 11.05 21.09 -15.58
C PHE A 211 10.10 21.43 -14.44
N VAL A 212 9.38 22.54 -14.53
CA VAL A 212 8.47 22.99 -13.46
C VAL A 212 7.08 23.21 -14.04
N LEU A 213 6.12 22.42 -13.56
CA LEU A 213 4.71 22.69 -13.74
C LEU A 213 4.28 23.62 -12.61
N GLY A 214 3.78 24.80 -12.95
CA GLY A 214 3.23 25.74 -11.98
C GLY A 214 1.74 25.88 -12.18
N PHE A 215 0.97 25.81 -11.09
CA PHE A 215 -0.45 26.10 -11.04
C PHE A 215 -0.72 26.98 -9.83
N ALA A 216 -1.38 28.12 -10.02
CA ALA A 216 -1.72 28.99 -8.91
C ALA A 216 -3.06 29.65 -9.14
N CYS A 217 -3.92 29.66 -8.13
CA CYS A 217 -5.19 30.35 -8.17
C CYS A 217 -5.35 31.28 -6.98
N THR A 218 -5.89 32.46 -7.23
CA THR A 218 -6.16 33.47 -6.21
C THR A 218 -7.63 33.84 -6.26
N PRO A 219 -8.37 33.88 -5.15
CA PRO A 219 -9.72 34.37 -5.16
C PRO A 219 -9.76 35.90 -5.34
N GLY A 220 -10.96 36.45 -5.48
CA GLY A 220 -11.16 37.89 -5.38
C GLY A 220 -10.92 38.39 -3.96
N THR A 221 -11.04 39.70 -3.79
CA THR A 221 -10.93 40.34 -2.47
C THR A 221 -12.14 39.95 -1.60
N GLY A 222 -11.90 39.27 -0.47
CA GLY A 222 -12.96 38.79 0.44
C GLY A 222 -12.57 37.55 1.26
N ASP A 223 -13.51 37.00 2.05
CA ASP A 223 -13.36 35.72 2.77
C ASP A 223 -13.75 34.55 1.83
N VAL A 224 -12.88 34.25 0.87
CA VAL A 224 -13.06 33.17 -0.13
C VAL A 224 -12.03 32.06 0.15
N ASP A 225 -12.45 30.80 0.14
CA ASP A 225 -11.59 29.63 0.43
C ASP A 225 -11.22 28.90 -0.85
N THR A 226 -10.18 29.39 -1.54
CA THR A 226 -9.70 28.75 -2.77
C THR A 226 -9.10 27.38 -2.47
N GLN A 227 -9.63 26.36 -3.15
CA GLN A 227 -9.09 25.01 -3.11
C GLN A 227 -8.55 24.64 -4.49
N LEU A 228 -7.36 24.07 -4.57
CA LEU A 228 -6.80 23.56 -5.82
C LEU A 228 -7.05 22.06 -5.92
N TYR A 229 -7.28 21.57 -7.13
CA TYR A 229 -7.35 20.14 -7.39
C TYR A 229 -6.48 19.79 -8.60
N MET A 230 -5.63 18.78 -8.48
CA MET A 230 -4.75 18.34 -9.57
C MET A 230 -4.81 16.82 -9.73
N ASN A 231 -4.72 16.34 -10.97
CA ASN A 231 -4.56 14.92 -11.26
C ASN A 231 -3.10 14.48 -11.11
N ASP A 232 -2.86 13.18 -11.17
CA ASP A 232 -1.50 12.70 -11.35
C ASP A 232 -0.82 13.34 -12.58
N VAL A 233 0.50 13.46 -12.50
CA VAL A 233 1.33 13.86 -13.63
C VAL A 233 1.80 12.60 -14.34
N GLU A 234 1.32 12.40 -15.56
CA GLU A 234 1.52 11.18 -16.33
C GLU A 234 2.55 11.42 -17.44
N LEU A 235 3.45 10.46 -17.63
CA LEU A 235 4.44 10.45 -18.71
C LEU A 235 4.25 9.19 -19.56
N ASP A 236 4.06 9.37 -20.86
CA ASP A 236 4.18 8.32 -21.87
C ASP A 236 5.51 8.54 -22.61
N CYS A 237 6.41 7.56 -22.51
CA CYS A 237 7.77 7.60 -23.02
C CYS A 237 8.04 6.54 -24.09
N THR A 238 7.10 5.61 -24.32
CA THR A 238 7.24 4.51 -25.28
C THR A 238 6.42 4.70 -26.55
N ALA A 239 5.22 5.30 -26.43
CA ALA A 239 4.32 5.54 -27.55
C ALA A 239 3.65 6.94 -27.47
N PRO A 240 4.43 8.01 -27.19
CA PRO A 240 3.88 9.34 -26.93
C PRO A 240 3.01 9.82 -28.09
N ASN A 241 1.78 10.18 -27.79
CA ASN A 241 0.81 10.68 -28.78
C ASN A 241 -0.06 11.81 -28.19
N ASP A 242 -0.63 12.64 -29.06
CA ASP A 242 -1.59 13.69 -28.70
C ASP A 242 -3.05 13.20 -28.76
N GLY A 243 -3.27 11.90 -28.96
CA GLY A 243 -4.58 11.27 -29.13
C GLY A 243 -5.24 10.83 -27.82
N GLU A 244 -6.37 10.12 -27.96
CA GLU A 244 -7.10 9.51 -26.83
C GLU A 244 -6.47 8.21 -26.34
N ASP A 245 -5.54 7.62 -27.10
CA ASP A 245 -4.82 6.37 -26.83
C ASP A 245 -3.52 6.58 -26.02
N PHE A 246 -3.42 7.68 -25.28
CA PHE A 246 -2.31 7.95 -24.37
C PHE A 246 -2.32 6.95 -23.21
N ASP A 247 -1.21 6.22 -23.05
CA ASP A 247 -1.04 5.20 -22.02
C ASP A 247 0.20 5.57 -21.20
N ALA A 248 -0.01 5.92 -19.93
CA ALA A 248 1.05 6.41 -19.08
C ALA A 248 2.03 5.26 -18.75
N ASP A 249 3.32 5.47 -18.98
CA ASP A 249 4.39 4.58 -18.54
C ASP A 249 4.76 4.87 -17.07
N ILE A 250 4.80 6.16 -16.72
CA ILE A 250 5.19 6.65 -15.39
C ILE A 250 4.11 7.60 -14.86
N VAL A 251 3.66 7.39 -13.64
CA VAL A 251 2.68 8.23 -12.94
C VAL A 251 3.33 8.86 -11.71
N LEU A 252 3.31 10.18 -11.63
CA LEU A 252 3.88 10.97 -10.53
C LEU A 252 2.76 11.63 -9.73
N ARG A 253 2.69 11.35 -8.44
CA ARG A 253 1.65 11.88 -7.56
C ARG A 253 2.01 13.27 -7.04
N PRO A 254 1.24 14.32 -7.36
CA PRO A 254 1.51 15.67 -6.90
C PRO A 254 1.04 15.93 -5.45
N ASP A 255 0.23 15.06 -4.83
CA ASP A 255 -0.14 15.13 -3.40
C ASP A 255 0.88 14.47 -2.48
N ALA A 256 2.07 14.20 -3.00
CA ALA A 256 3.09 13.55 -2.24
C ALA A 256 3.27 14.21 -0.86
N PRO A 257 3.47 13.37 0.15
CA PRO A 257 3.14 13.64 1.55
C PRO A 257 3.99 14.68 2.28
N HIS A 258 5.08 15.08 1.65
CA HIS A 258 6.01 16.07 2.15
C HIS A 258 6.16 17.14 1.08
N MET A 259 5.96 18.40 1.47
CA MET A 259 6.31 19.51 0.60
C MET A 259 7.84 19.60 0.51
N GLY A 260 8.35 19.93 -0.67
CA GLY A 260 9.77 19.97 -0.96
C GLY A 260 10.23 18.79 -1.80
N ASN A 261 11.46 18.35 -1.56
CA ASN A 261 12.06 17.25 -2.31
C ASN A 261 11.54 15.93 -1.77
N LEU A 262 10.85 15.15 -2.61
CA LEU A 262 10.21 13.89 -2.20
C LEU A 262 11.19 12.74 -2.04
N CYS A 263 12.39 12.90 -2.58
CA CYS A 263 13.45 11.92 -2.57
C CYS A 263 14.80 12.64 -2.65
N VAL A 264 15.81 11.99 -2.06
CA VAL A 264 17.20 12.41 -2.17
C VAL A 264 17.69 11.96 -3.54
N ALA A 265 18.34 12.86 -4.27
CA ALA A 265 18.98 12.47 -5.52
C ALA A 265 20.11 11.48 -5.21
N SER A 266 19.95 10.24 -5.69
CA SER A 266 20.87 9.13 -5.45
C SER A 266 21.11 8.35 -6.74
N ALA A 267 21.96 7.31 -6.65
CA ALA A 267 22.14 6.36 -7.75
C ALA A 267 20.86 5.56 -8.04
N ASP A 268 19.98 5.41 -7.03
CA ASP A 268 18.69 4.72 -7.10
C ASP A 268 17.55 5.64 -7.59
N GLY A 269 17.87 6.86 -8.03
CA GLY A 269 16.96 7.76 -8.75
C GLY A 269 15.57 7.97 -8.13
N MET A 270 14.56 7.71 -8.95
CA MET A 270 13.13 7.71 -8.66
C MET A 270 12.67 6.50 -7.84
N SER A 271 13.40 5.39 -7.87
CA SER A 271 13.13 4.23 -7.00
C SER A 271 13.18 4.60 -5.51
N ALA A 272 13.90 5.67 -5.15
CA ALA A 272 13.95 6.24 -3.81
C ALA A 272 12.75 7.15 -3.46
N CYS A 273 11.91 7.52 -4.43
CA CYS A 273 10.72 8.37 -4.25
C CYS A 273 9.46 7.51 -3.99
N LEU A 274 9.60 6.54 -3.07
CA LEU A 274 8.57 5.54 -2.76
C LEU A 274 7.22 6.20 -2.45
N ASP A 275 6.13 5.57 -2.92
CA ASP A 275 4.72 6.01 -2.88
C ASP A 275 4.34 7.24 -3.72
N SER A 276 5.32 7.98 -4.28
CA SER A 276 5.07 9.16 -5.13
C SER A 276 5.22 8.88 -6.63
N VAL A 277 5.86 7.77 -6.99
CA VAL A 277 6.11 7.35 -8.36
C VAL A 277 5.55 5.96 -8.56
N THR A 278 4.81 5.75 -9.64
CA THR A 278 4.29 4.45 -10.04
C THR A 278 4.72 4.16 -11.48
N GLU A 279 5.39 3.04 -11.69
CA GLU A 279 5.69 2.51 -13.03
C GLU A 279 4.55 1.58 -13.45
N VAL A 280 3.83 1.98 -14.50
CA VAL A 280 2.58 1.32 -14.89
C VAL A 280 2.89 0.04 -15.67
N GLN A 281 2.35 -1.08 -15.19
CA GLN A 281 2.48 -2.36 -15.89
C GLN A 281 1.41 -2.49 -16.99
N PRO A 282 1.75 -3.02 -18.19
CA PRO A 282 2.88 -3.92 -18.47
C PRO A 282 4.13 -3.23 -19.04
N SER A 283 4.27 -1.90 -18.94
CA SER A 283 5.46 -1.21 -19.47
C SER A 283 6.73 -1.72 -18.76
N THR A 284 7.83 -1.81 -19.50
CA THR A 284 9.17 -2.11 -18.94
C THR A 284 9.96 -0.84 -18.70
N VAL A 285 9.29 0.31 -18.62
CA VAL A 285 9.93 1.61 -18.44
C VAL A 285 10.33 1.76 -16.98
N ASP A 286 11.61 2.05 -16.78
CA ASP A 286 12.16 2.40 -15.49
C ASP A 286 12.18 3.93 -15.36
N ALA A 287 11.54 4.48 -14.34
CA ALA A 287 11.47 5.92 -14.12
C ALA A 287 12.87 6.53 -13.90
N ASP A 288 13.83 5.74 -13.42
CA ASP A 288 15.22 6.15 -13.24
C ASP A 288 15.91 6.45 -14.57
N ASP A 289 15.43 5.96 -15.72
CA ASP A 289 16.03 6.31 -17.01
C ASP A 289 15.72 7.76 -17.43
N TYR A 290 14.61 8.30 -16.94
CA TYR A 290 14.04 9.58 -17.40
C TYR A 290 14.16 10.69 -16.37
N LEU A 291 14.15 10.36 -15.08
CA LEU A 291 14.12 11.31 -13.99
C LEU A 291 15.21 10.99 -12.96
N PHE A 292 15.64 12.00 -12.21
CA PHE A 292 16.60 11.84 -11.10
C PHE A 292 16.08 12.36 -9.77
N GLN A 293 15.02 13.17 -9.78
CA GLN A 293 14.39 13.72 -8.58
C GLN A 293 12.99 14.24 -8.88
N LEU A 294 12.10 14.19 -7.89
CA LEU A 294 10.81 14.85 -7.90
C LEU A 294 10.67 15.74 -6.65
N ALA A 295 10.10 16.93 -6.84
CA ALA A 295 9.78 17.83 -5.75
C ALA A 295 8.42 18.48 -5.96
N VAL A 296 7.67 18.65 -4.88
CA VAL A 296 6.34 19.26 -4.88
C VAL A 296 6.32 20.40 -3.88
N TYR A 297 6.06 21.62 -4.34
CA TYR A 297 5.93 22.80 -3.51
C TYR A 297 4.51 23.34 -3.61
N ARG A 298 3.77 23.21 -2.51
CA ARG A 298 2.44 23.81 -2.37
C ARG A 298 2.51 25.00 -1.42
N GLY A 299 1.47 25.82 -1.36
CA GLY A 299 1.43 26.83 -0.33
C GLY A 299 0.43 27.93 -0.58
N GLU A 300 0.38 28.81 0.41
CA GLU A 300 -0.41 30.02 0.41
C GLU A 300 0.53 31.23 0.32
N GLU A 301 0.14 32.21 -0.48
CA GLU A 301 0.76 33.52 -0.53
C GLU A 301 -0.32 34.58 -0.40
N LEU A 302 -0.25 35.39 0.66
CA LEU A 302 -1.16 36.51 0.86
C LEU A 302 -0.81 37.64 -0.12
N LEU A 303 -1.68 37.87 -1.10
CA LEU A 303 -1.62 39.02 -1.99
C LEU A 303 -2.52 40.13 -1.46
N THR A 304 -2.26 41.37 -1.91
CA THR A 304 -3.14 42.51 -1.63
C THR A 304 -3.49 43.22 -2.94
N SER A 305 -4.78 43.47 -3.13
CA SER A 305 -5.30 44.24 -4.27
C SER A 305 -6.22 45.33 -3.75
N GLY A 306 -5.94 46.60 -4.08
CA GLY A 306 -6.75 47.73 -3.57
C GLY A 306 -6.73 47.94 -2.04
N GLY A 307 -5.91 47.19 -1.30
CA GLY A 307 -5.88 47.20 0.18
C GLY A 307 -6.58 45.99 0.83
N ASP A 308 -7.27 45.18 0.03
CA ASP A 308 -7.95 43.96 0.49
C ASP A 308 -7.06 42.73 0.26
N ALA A 309 -7.19 41.75 1.17
CA ALA A 309 -6.47 40.49 1.13
C ALA A 309 -7.03 39.58 0.02
N ALA A 310 -6.13 38.86 -0.65
CA ALA A 310 -6.45 37.81 -1.61
C ALA A 310 -5.48 36.63 -1.39
N ASN A 311 -5.99 35.50 -0.92
CA ASN A 311 -5.18 34.36 -0.50
C ASN A 311 -4.85 33.48 -1.71
N LYS A 312 -3.69 33.70 -2.34
CA LYS A 312 -3.26 32.87 -3.47
C LYS A 312 -2.85 31.50 -2.98
N GLN A 313 -3.45 30.46 -3.55
CA GLN A 313 -2.96 29.09 -3.43
C GLN A 313 -2.09 28.74 -4.64
N TYR A 314 -1.02 27.98 -4.42
CA TYR A 314 -0.18 27.48 -5.50
C TYR A 314 0.25 26.03 -5.32
N TRP A 315 0.58 25.42 -6.45
CA TRP A 315 1.05 24.06 -6.60
C TRP A 315 2.13 24.03 -7.68
N ASN A 316 3.37 23.75 -7.30
CA ASN A 316 4.49 23.61 -8.22
C ASN A 316 5.03 22.18 -8.16
N VAL A 317 5.07 21.50 -9.30
CA VAL A 317 5.68 20.17 -9.44
C VAL A 317 6.98 20.34 -10.23
N ALA A 318 8.11 20.03 -9.60
CA ALA A 318 9.43 20.12 -10.19
C ALA A 318 9.97 18.72 -10.50
N LEU A 319 10.28 18.49 -11.77
CA LEU A 319 10.81 17.24 -12.31
C LEU A 319 12.29 17.42 -12.62
N GLY A 320 13.16 16.70 -11.91
CA GLY A 320 14.58 16.60 -12.24
C GLY A 320 14.73 15.61 -13.37
N VAL A 321 15.08 16.08 -14.57
CA VAL A 321 14.99 15.27 -15.80
C VAL A 321 16.36 14.85 -16.33
N LYS A 322 16.41 13.68 -16.97
CA LYS A 322 17.56 13.14 -17.71
C LYS A 322 17.36 13.32 -19.22
N GLY A 323 18.42 13.12 -20.00
CA GLY A 323 18.38 13.29 -21.48
C GLY A 323 17.24 12.54 -22.19
N PRO A 324 16.93 11.27 -21.83
CA PRO A 324 15.84 10.51 -22.44
C PRO A 324 14.45 11.11 -22.28
N ILE A 325 14.23 12.08 -21.37
CA ILE A 325 12.92 12.74 -21.18
C ILE A 325 12.35 13.35 -22.47
N SER A 326 13.23 13.69 -23.42
CA SER A 326 12.85 14.22 -24.73
C SER A 326 12.06 13.23 -25.59
N ALA A 327 12.02 11.95 -25.21
CA ALA A 327 11.18 10.94 -25.85
C ALA A 327 9.76 10.87 -25.24
N CYS A 328 9.47 11.65 -24.21
CA CYS A 328 8.21 11.54 -23.47
C CYS A 328 7.23 12.66 -23.82
N ARG A 329 5.95 12.40 -23.58
CA ARG A 329 4.90 13.40 -23.52
C ARG A 329 4.28 13.40 -22.13
N LEU A 330 4.00 14.58 -21.60
CA LEU A 330 3.41 14.79 -20.29
C LEU A 330 1.94 15.11 -20.41
N ARG A 331 1.10 14.50 -19.56
CA ARG A 331 -0.29 14.91 -19.36
C ARG A 331 -0.65 15.10 -17.90
N THR A 332 -1.39 16.16 -17.62
CA THR A 332 -2.13 16.32 -16.36
C THR A 332 -3.21 17.38 -16.53
N ARG A 333 -4.09 17.48 -15.53
CA ARG A 333 -5.14 18.50 -15.47
C ARG A 333 -5.32 19.01 -14.05
N ALA A 334 -5.69 20.28 -13.94
CA ALA A 334 -5.99 20.89 -12.66
C ALA A 334 -7.17 21.83 -12.75
N THR A 335 -7.86 22.03 -11.63
CA THR A 335 -8.97 22.95 -11.47
C THR A 335 -8.93 23.60 -10.09
N ALA A 336 -9.81 24.57 -9.85
CA ALA A 336 -9.92 25.24 -8.57
C ALA A 336 -11.37 25.44 -8.14
N ASP A 337 -11.58 25.19 -6.85
CA ASP A 337 -12.75 25.39 -5.99
C ASP A 337 -12.84 26.75 -5.27
N ASP A 338 -14.04 27.25 -4.94
CA ASP A 338 -14.28 27.96 -3.67
C ASP A 338 -15.26 27.16 -2.80
N ALA A 339 -14.71 26.36 -1.88
CA ALA A 339 -15.49 25.43 -1.06
C ALA A 339 -16.45 26.11 -0.07
N GLY A 340 -16.38 27.44 0.07
CA GLY A 340 -17.31 28.23 0.88
C GLY A 340 -18.67 28.48 0.22
N ASP A 341 -18.82 28.23 -1.09
CA ASP A 341 -20.01 28.60 -1.84
C ASP A 341 -20.95 27.41 -2.10
N ALA A 342 -22.20 27.53 -1.63
CA ALA A 342 -23.24 26.54 -1.85
C ALA A 342 -23.75 26.47 -3.30
N GLY A 343 -23.34 27.40 -4.16
CA GLY A 343 -23.66 27.45 -5.59
C GLY A 343 -22.65 26.74 -6.50
N ASP A 344 -21.54 26.23 -5.96
CA ASP A 344 -20.46 25.69 -6.80
C ASP A 344 -20.82 24.37 -7.50
N LEU A 345 -20.24 24.19 -8.68
CA LEU A 345 -20.41 23.04 -9.56
C LEU A 345 -19.37 21.94 -9.31
N VAL A 346 -18.38 22.20 -8.45
CA VAL A 346 -17.38 21.25 -7.95
C VAL A 346 -17.70 20.95 -6.48
N ASN A 347 -17.59 19.69 -6.09
CA ASN A 347 -17.73 19.31 -4.68
C ASN A 347 -16.59 18.38 -4.31
N GLY A 348 -15.61 18.90 -3.57
CA GLY A 348 -14.41 18.15 -3.19
C GLY A 348 -13.64 17.63 -4.41
N GLY A 349 -13.52 18.45 -5.46
CA GLY A 349 -12.81 18.12 -6.70
C GLY A 349 -13.64 17.30 -7.69
N VAL A 350 -14.92 17.08 -7.42
CA VAL A 350 -15.83 16.30 -8.27
C VAL A 350 -16.79 17.22 -9.01
N ILE A 351 -16.75 17.16 -10.34
CA ILE A 351 -17.70 17.79 -11.26
C ILE A 351 -18.79 16.77 -11.60
N ALA A 352 -20.06 17.17 -11.44
CA ALA A 352 -21.20 16.32 -11.79
C ALA A 352 -21.24 15.99 -13.28
N ALA A 353 -21.81 14.82 -13.61
CA ALA A 353 -21.94 14.38 -15.00
C ALA A 353 -22.74 15.40 -15.84
N GLY A 354 -22.24 15.70 -17.04
CA GLY A 354 -22.87 16.63 -17.97
C GLY A 354 -22.77 18.12 -17.61
N THR A 355 -22.08 18.48 -16.53
CA THR A 355 -21.74 19.87 -16.20
C THR A 355 -20.61 20.37 -17.10
N VAL A 356 -20.71 21.59 -17.61
CA VAL A 356 -19.65 22.24 -18.41
C VAL A 356 -18.83 23.13 -17.50
N TYR A 357 -17.67 22.64 -17.08
CA TYR A 357 -16.80 23.29 -16.10
C TYR A 357 -15.37 23.43 -16.65
N PRO A 358 -14.73 24.60 -16.47
CA PRO A 358 -13.39 24.86 -16.98
C PRO A 358 -12.30 24.14 -16.17
N TYR A 359 -11.25 23.71 -16.84
CA TYR A 359 -10.02 23.22 -16.20
C TYR A 359 -8.80 23.60 -17.03
N VAL A 360 -7.63 23.55 -16.40
CA VAL A 360 -6.34 23.69 -17.07
C VAL A 360 -5.83 22.31 -17.46
N GLN A 361 -5.35 22.18 -18.69
CA GLN A 361 -4.72 20.97 -19.20
C GLN A 361 -3.27 21.24 -19.60
N TRP A 362 -2.37 20.40 -19.11
CA TRP A 362 -1.02 20.24 -19.65
C TRP A 362 -1.03 18.99 -20.51
N ASP A 363 -0.57 19.15 -21.74
CA ASP A 363 -0.45 18.08 -22.73
C ASP A 363 0.75 18.42 -23.61
N VAL A 364 1.93 18.10 -23.11
CA VAL A 364 3.20 18.72 -23.52
C VAL A 364 4.13 17.68 -24.11
N ASP A 365 4.53 17.87 -25.36
CA ASP A 365 5.63 17.14 -25.98
C ASP A 365 6.96 17.62 -25.38
N LEU A 366 7.68 16.74 -24.67
CA LEU A 366 8.90 17.10 -23.96
C LEU A 366 10.15 17.06 -24.87
N SER A 367 10.01 16.74 -26.16
CA SER A 367 11.12 16.69 -27.12
C SER A 367 11.77 18.05 -27.38
N ALA A 368 11.00 19.14 -27.23
CA ALA A 368 11.49 20.50 -27.32
C ALA A 368 11.22 21.23 -26.00
N CYS A 369 12.27 21.54 -25.25
CA CYS A 369 12.13 22.36 -24.06
C CYS A 369 11.81 23.81 -24.45
N ALA A 370 10.63 24.29 -24.05
CA ALA A 370 10.19 25.68 -24.15
C ALA A 370 9.45 26.11 -22.88
N THR A 371 9.35 27.41 -22.65
CA THR A 371 8.43 27.97 -21.66
C THR A 371 7.04 28.01 -22.29
N GLU A 372 6.09 27.30 -21.69
CA GLU A 372 4.71 27.17 -22.14
C GLU A 372 3.80 27.86 -21.12
N GLU A 373 3.12 28.92 -21.55
CA GLU A 373 2.16 29.68 -20.74
C GLU A 373 0.73 29.25 -21.06
N LEU A 374 -0.16 29.40 -20.08
CA LEU A 374 -1.57 29.08 -20.22
C LEU A 374 -2.22 29.91 -21.33
N THR A 375 -2.64 29.21 -22.39
CA THR A 375 -3.18 29.82 -23.61
C THR A 375 -4.68 29.58 -23.74
N PHE A 376 -5.38 30.60 -24.28
CA PHE A 376 -6.82 30.60 -24.58
C PHE A 376 -7.09 30.44 -26.06
N ASP A 377 -8.27 29.91 -26.36
CA ASP A 377 -8.85 29.78 -27.70
C ASP A 377 -7.93 29.05 -28.70
N ASP A 378 -6.95 28.31 -28.18
CA ASP A 378 -6.04 27.46 -28.94
C ASP A 378 -6.06 26.05 -28.34
N PRO A 379 -6.85 25.12 -28.92
CA PRO A 379 -6.91 23.75 -28.45
C PRO A 379 -5.60 22.98 -28.69
N THR A 380 -4.67 23.54 -29.47
CA THR A 380 -3.38 22.92 -29.80
C THR A 380 -2.25 23.37 -28.87
N ALA A 381 -2.49 24.35 -28.00
CA ALA A 381 -1.49 24.80 -27.04
C ALA A 381 -1.17 23.73 -25.99
N SER A 382 0.11 23.65 -25.63
CA SER A 382 0.67 22.69 -24.67
C SER A 382 0.11 22.85 -23.26
N VAL A 383 -0.05 24.10 -22.82
CA VAL A 383 -0.75 24.47 -21.58
C VAL A 383 -1.96 25.30 -21.99
N ARG A 384 -3.14 24.73 -21.83
CA ARG A 384 -4.38 25.32 -22.37
C ARG A 384 -5.51 25.24 -21.39
N ALA A 385 -6.49 26.10 -21.60
CA ALA A 385 -7.76 25.99 -20.92
C ALA A 385 -8.71 25.07 -21.70
N ALA A 386 -9.45 24.22 -20.99
CA ALA A 386 -10.35 23.24 -21.54
C ALA A 386 -11.64 23.15 -20.71
N TYR A 387 -12.59 22.34 -21.16
CA TYR A 387 -13.91 22.20 -20.57
C TYR A 387 -14.33 20.74 -20.46
N THR A 388 -15.06 20.39 -19.39
CA THR A 388 -15.87 19.17 -19.40
C THR A 388 -17.07 19.36 -20.33
N GLY A 389 -17.49 18.27 -20.97
CA GLY A 389 -18.60 18.23 -21.92
C GLY A 389 -19.92 17.79 -21.29
N THR A 390 -21.04 18.11 -21.95
CA THR A 390 -22.37 17.68 -21.52
C THR A 390 -22.61 16.17 -21.65
N GLY A 391 -21.77 15.48 -22.41
CA GLY A 391 -21.78 14.01 -22.52
C GLY A 391 -20.82 13.32 -21.56
N ASP A 392 -20.01 14.08 -20.82
CA ASP A 392 -18.97 13.50 -19.99
C ASP A 392 -19.58 12.86 -18.73
N PRO A 393 -19.03 11.72 -18.29
CA PRO A 393 -19.37 11.18 -16.98
C PRO A 393 -18.94 12.15 -15.87
N GLN A 394 -19.34 11.84 -14.65
CA GLN A 394 -18.83 12.51 -13.47
C GLN A 394 -17.30 12.52 -13.52
N THR A 395 -16.71 13.72 -13.43
CA THR A 395 -15.27 13.93 -13.57
C THR A 395 -14.69 14.31 -12.22
N ALA A 396 -13.73 13.54 -11.73
CA ALA A 396 -13.03 13.83 -10.49
C ALA A 396 -11.59 14.28 -10.78
N PHE A 397 -11.12 15.22 -9.97
CA PHE A 397 -9.72 15.56 -9.82
C PHE A 397 -9.17 14.87 -8.57
N ALA A 398 -8.04 14.20 -8.72
CA ALA A 398 -7.58 13.24 -7.72
C ALA A 398 -7.16 13.88 -6.40
N TRP A 399 -6.43 15.00 -6.47
CA TRP A 399 -5.69 15.50 -5.32
C TRP A 399 -6.10 16.92 -4.94
N PRO A 400 -6.73 17.11 -3.77
CA PRO A 400 -7.11 18.42 -3.31
C PRO A 400 -5.97 19.10 -2.53
N TRP A 401 -5.91 20.43 -2.57
CA TRP A 401 -5.02 21.24 -1.76
C TRP A 401 -5.69 22.56 -1.36
N ALA A 402 -5.84 22.76 -0.06
CA ALA A 402 -6.17 24.04 0.55
C ALA A 402 -5.71 24.04 2.01
N PRO A 403 -5.33 25.19 2.59
CA PRO A 403 -5.04 25.30 4.01
C PRO A 403 -6.22 24.88 4.92
N SER A 404 -7.44 24.99 4.41
CA SER A 404 -8.69 24.66 5.10
C SER A 404 -9.04 23.17 5.11
N ILE A 405 -8.40 22.35 4.27
CA ILE A 405 -8.64 20.91 4.23
C ILE A 405 -7.80 20.24 5.32
N PRO A 406 -8.43 19.64 6.35
CA PRO A 406 -7.69 18.88 7.35
C PRO A 406 -7.07 17.63 6.69
N PRO A 407 -5.83 17.25 7.02
CA PRO A 407 -5.23 16.03 6.51
C PRO A 407 -6.05 14.82 6.98
N LEU A 408 -6.47 13.96 6.03
CA LEU A 408 -7.30 12.79 6.28
C LEU A 408 -6.56 11.50 5.95
N CYS A 409 -6.21 10.73 6.97
CA CYS A 409 -5.64 9.40 6.80
C CYS A 409 -6.76 8.36 6.96
N SER A 410 -7.04 7.59 5.90
CA SER A 410 -7.99 6.48 5.93
C SER A 410 -7.54 5.39 6.91
N THR A 411 -6.23 5.20 7.04
CA THR A 411 -5.58 4.35 8.04
C THR A 411 -4.90 5.21 9.09
N ALA A 412 -5.12 4.90 10.37
CA ALA A 412 -4.47 5.62 11.46
C ALA A 412 -2.95 5.44 11.42
N CYS A 413 -2.22 6.52 11.70
CA CYS A 413 -0.77 6.51 11.84
C CYS A 413 -0.34 5.59 12.99
N ALA A 414 0.56 4.66 12.70
CA ALA A 414 1.15 3.77 13.69
C ALA A 414 2.22 4.51 14.52
N ASN A 415 2.64 3.89 15.62
CA ASN A 415 3.85 4.24 16.38
C ASN A 415 4.01 5.72 16.78
N GLY A 416 2.88 6.38 17.05
CA GLY A 416 2.84 7.79 17.48
C GLY A 416 2.97 8.80 16.34
N GLY A 417 2.87 8.36 15.08
CA GLY A 417 2.78 9.24 13.93
C GLY A 417 1.53 10.12 13.95
N SER A 418 1.59 11.25 13.24
CA SER A 418 0.47 12.19 13.11
C SER A 418 0.10 12.38 11.65
N CYS A 419 -1.19 12.38 11.32
CA CYS A 419 -1.64 12.59 9.94
C CYS A 419 -1.35 14.03 9.51
N VAL A 420 -0.61 14.19 8.41
CA VAL A 420 -0.18 15.51 7.88
C VAL A 420 -0.56 15.75 6.43
N ALA A 421 -0.93 14.69 5.71
CA ALA A 421 -1.52 14.75 4.37
C ALA A 421 -2.50 13.57 4.21
N THR A 422 -3.23 13.53 3.08
CA THR A 422 -4.14 12.42 2.80
C THR A 422 -3.37 11.10 2.77
N ASP A 423 -3.79 10.13 3.58
CA ASP A 423 -3.13 8.83 3.74
C ASP A 423 -1.63 8.88 4.08
N TRP A 424 -1.16 9.95 4.73
CA TRP A 424 0.23 10.05 5.15
C TRP A 424 0.47 10.63 6.54
N CYS A 425 1.40 9.98 7.22
CA CYS A 425 1.79 10.22 8.59
C CYS A 425 3.18 10.85 8.70
N ALA A 426 3.30 11.95 9.45
CA ALA A 426 4.57 12.40 9.99
C ALA A 426 5.00 11.46 11.11
N CYS A 427 6.11 10.75 10.90
CA CYS A 427 6.61 9.73 11.82
C CYS A 427 7.55 10.31 12.88
N THR A 428 7.68 9.57 13.98
CA THR A 428 8.77 9.76 14.95
C THR A 428 10.10 9.32 14.32
N ALA A 429 11.23 9.75 14.89
CA ALA A 429 12.56 9.52 14.30
C ALA A 429 12.88 8.02 14.07
N ASP A 430 12.24 7.14 14.83
CA ASP A 430 12.51 5.71 14.86
C ASP A 430 11.66 4.92 13.83
N TRP A 431 10.75 5.59 13.12
CA TRP A 431 9.78 4.97 12.21
C TRP A 431 9.68 5.71 10.88
N ALA A 432 9.33 4.97 9.84
CA ALA A 432 9.23 5.44 8.46
C ALA A 432 8.03 4.83 7.73
N GLY A 433 7.81 5.30 6.51
CA GLY A 433 6.73 4.89 5.61
C GLY A 433 5.41 5.65 5.83
N PRO A 434 4.44 5.46 4.92
CA PRO A 434 3.21 6.27 4.83
C PRO A 434 2.37 6.22 6.10
N THR A 435 2.42 5.09 6.82
CA THR A 435 1.66 4.85 8.05
C THR A 435 2.55 4.75 9.28
N CYS A 436 3.84 5.09 9.19
CA CYS A 436 4.83 4.93 10.28
C CYS A 436 4.95 3.49 10.80
N ALA A 437 4.76 2.51 9.92
CA ALA A 437 4.80 1.09 10.25
C ALA A 437 6.18 0.45 10.00
N THR A 438 7.09 1.14 9.32
CA THR A 438 8.41 0.60 8.99
C THR A 438 9.43 1.06 10.03
N PRO A 439 10.13 0.17 10.74
CA PRO A 439 11.14 0.57 11.70
C PRO A 439 12.40 1.11 11.02
N VAL A 440 13.10 2.04 11.67
CA VAL A 440 14.39 2.59 11.23
C VAL A 440 15.50 2.03 12.11
N CYS A 441 16.59 1.56 11.50
CA CYS A 441 17.79 1.11 12.20
C CYS A 441 18.97 2.04 11.85
N ASP A 442 19.57 2.68 12.86
CA ASP A 442 20.78 3.50 12.72
C ASP A 442 21.84 3.10 13.77
N PRO A 443 22.89 2.34 13.41
CA PRO A 443 23.30 2.02 12.04
C PRO A 443 22.42 0.96 11.36
N ALA A 444 22.33 1.05 10.03
CA ALA A 444 21.57 0.11 9.22
C ALA A 444 22.10 -1.34 9.35
N CYS A 445 21.19 -2.30 9.25
CA CYS A 445 21.53 -3.72 9.24
C CYS A 445 22.43 -4.06 8.06
N GLN A 446 23.49 -4.81 8.31
CA GLN A 446 24.50 -5.22 7.33
C GLN A 446 24.24 -6.66 6.86
N ASN A 447 24.97 -7.08 5.81
CA ASN A 447 25.03 -8.47 5.34
C ASN A 447 23.67 -9.17 5.12
N GLY A 448 22.64 -8.41 4.73
CA GLY A 448 21.29 -8.94 4.47
C GLY A 448 20.37 -9.03 5.68
N GLY A 449 20.76 -8.48 6.84
CA GLY A 449 19.89 -8.39 8.00
C GLY A 449 18.67 -7.50 7.77
N GLN A 450 17.53 -7.83 8.39
CA GLN A 450 16.31 -7.03 8.32
C GLN A 450 16.10 -6.20 9.57
N CYS A 451 15.72 -4.92 9.41
CA CYS A 451 15.28 -4.09 10.52
C CYS A 451 13.86 -4.51 10.93
N VAL A 452 13.70 -5.12 12.10
CA VAL A 452 12.42 -5.70 12.57
C VAL A 452 11.77 -4.87 13.68
N ASP A 453 12.54 -3.97 14.30
CA ASP A 453 12.13 -2.98 15.28
C ASP A 453 13.19 -1.86 15.27
N PRO A 454 12.94 -0.65 15.81
CA PRO A 454 13.96 0.39 15.82
C PRO A 454 15.29 -0.09 16.42
N ASP A 455 16.36 0.17 15.69
CA ASP A 455 17.74 -0.26 15.99
C ASP A 455 17.90 -1.77 16.28
N THR A 456 16.97 -2.60 15.79
CA THR A 456 16.96 -4.04 16.01
C THR A 456 17.01 -4.79 14.69
N CYS A 457 18.16 -5.39 14.41
CA CYS A 457 18.38 -6.21 13.24
C CYS A 457 18.10 -7.69 13.51
N ASP A 458 17.29 -8.32 12.66
CA ASP A 458 17.21 -9.76 12.53
C ASP A 458 18.31 -10.25 11.57
N CYS A 459 19.26 -11.00 12.11
CA CYS A 459 20.36 -11.59 11.36
C CYS A 459 20.11 -13.07 11.02
N THR A 460 18.93 -13.60 11.34
CA THR A 460 18.59 -15.00 11.08
C THR A 460 18.77 -15.32 9.59
N ASP A 461 19.33 -16.49 9.29
CA ASP A 461 19.61 -16.97 7.94
C ASP A 461 20.59 -16.14 7.08
N THR A 462 21.22 -15.10 7.64
CA THR A 462 22.26 -14.33 6.92
C THR A 462 23.63 -15.02 6.95
N GLY A 463 23.89 -15.86 7.96
CA GLY A 463 25.24 -16.36 8.27
C GLY A 463 26.10 -15.34 9.02
N TYR A 464 25.51 -14.23 9.46
CA TYR A 464 26.14 -13.18 10.26
C TYR A 464 25.40 -12.99 11.60
N ILE A 465 26.10 -12.36 12.54
CA ILE A 465 25.71 -12.08 13.92
C ILE A 465 26.21 -10.67 14.30
N GLY A 466 25.75 -10.18 15.46
CA GLY A 466 26.04 -8.84 15.95
C GLY A 466 24.81 -7.94 15.94
N ALA A 467 24.92 -6.75 16.53
CA ALA A 467 23.79 -5.82 16.67
C ALA A 467 23.29 -5.32 15.31
N THR A 468 24.17 -5.29 14.32
CA THR A 468 23.88 -4.90 12.93
C THR A 468 24.23 -6.01 11.94
N CYS A 469 24.34 -7.27 12.38
CA CYS A 469 24.80 -8.39 11.55
C CYS A 469 26.20 -8.17 10.94
N GLU A 470 27.10 -7.48 11.67
CA GLU A 470 28.41 -7.06 11.17
C GLU A 470 29.48 -8.17 11.16
N SER A 471 29.27 -9.26 11.89
CA SER A 471 30.28 -10.31 12.10
C SER A 471 29.83 -11.65 11.51
N PRO A 472 30.68 -12.38 10.77
CA PRO A 472 30.35 -13.74 10.33
C PRO A 472 30.12 -14.65 11.53
N ALA A 473 29.09 -15.49 11.46
CA ALA A 473 28.85 -16.51 12.46
C ALA A 473 29.80 -17.70 12.27
N LEU A 474 30.27 -18.29 13.37
CA LEU A 474 31.09 -19.50 13.32
C LEU A 474 30.20 -20.73 13.08
N GLY A 475 30.57 -21.55 12.10
CA GLY A 475 29.84 -22.76 11.73
C GLY A 475 30.40 -24.03 12.39
N ILE A 476 29.97 -25.17 11.87
CA ILE A 476 30.40 -26.51 12.28
C ILE A 476 31.33 -27.09 11.23
N THR A 477 32.48 -27.60 11.68
CA THR A 477 33.45 -28.32 10.87
C THR A 477 33.58 -29.77 11.31
N ASN A 478 34.15 -30.59 10.43
CA ASN A 478 34.45 -32.00 10.67
C ASN A 478 35.95 -32.18 10.95
N ALA A 479 36.29 -32.35 12.22
CA ALA A 479 37.65 -32.61 12.68
C ALA A 479 37.87 -34.13 12.83
N GLY A 480 38.38 -34.76 11.78
CA GLY A 480 38.79 -36.18 11.83
C GLY A 480 37.62 -37.16 12.00
N GLY A 481 36.45 -36.85 11.44
CA GLY A 481 35.24 -37.68 11.51
C GLY A 481 34.33 -37.39 12.69
N VAL A 482 34.64 -36.36 13.49
CA VAL A 482 33.81 -35.88 14.60
C VAL A 482 33.61 -34.38 14.43
N ARG A 483 32.38 -33.91 14.63
CA ARG A 483 32.02 -32.51 14.41
C ARG A 483 32.24 -31.65 15.64
N GLU A 484 32.70 -30.42 15.40
CA GLU A 484 33.00 -29.39 16.39
C GLU A 484 32.73 -27.97 15.82
N TRP A 485 32.79 -26.93 16.66
CA TRP A 485 32.70 -25.56 16.16
C TRP A 485 34.00 -25.16 15.43
N ASP A 486 33.91 -24.27 14.44
CA ASP A 486 35.05 -23.83 13.62
C ASP A 486 36.19 -23.17 14.41
N ASP A 487 35.90 -22.65 15.61
CA ASP A 487 36.88 -22.08 16.54
C ASP A 487 37.60 -23.12 17.41
N GLY A 488 37.28 -24.40 17.24
CA GLY A 488 37.82 -25.52 18.03
C GLY A 488 37.18 -25.68 19.42
N THR A 489 36.10 -24.95 19.71
CA THR A 489 35.32 -25.15 20.94
C THR A 489 34.23 -26.21 20.76
N TYR A 490 33.65 -26.65 21.87
CA TYR A 490 32.64 -27.71 21.89
C TYR A 490 31.35 -27.23 22.54
N ALA A 491 30.20 -27.60 21.96
CA ALA A 491 28.91 -27.31 22.59
C ALA A 491 28.69 -28.23 23.80
N ALA A 492 27.84 -27.79 24.75
CA ALA A 492 27.54 -28.58 25.94
C ALA A 492 26.74 -29.87 25.65
N SER A 493 26.05 -29.95 24.51
CA SER A 493 25.23 -31.09 24.10
C SER A 493 24.91 -31.05 22.61
N CYS A 494 24.33 -32.11 22.06
CA CYS A 494 23.76 -32.10 20.71
C CYS A 494 22.70 -31.02 20.53
N TYR A 495 21.90 -30.73 21.58
CA TYR A 495 20.90 -29.67 21.55
C TYR A 495 21.56 -28.29 21.39
N ALA A 496 22.65 -28.03 22.11
CA ALA A 496 23.38 -26.76 22.02
C ALA A 496 24.06 -26.56 20.66
N TYR A 497 24.45 -27.63 19.96
CA TYR A 497 24.83 -27.53 18.55
C TYR A 497 23.65 -27.14 17.68
N ARG A 498 22.51 -27.84 17.82
CA ARG A 498 21.34 -27.65 16.96
C ARG A 498 20.67 -26.28 17.14
N PHE A 499 20.70 -25.77 18.37
CA PHE A 499 20.09 -24.53 18.81
C PHE A 499 21.12 -23.72 19.63
N PRO A 500 22.12 -23.13 18.95
CA PRO A 500 23.13 -22.32 19.62
C PRO A 500 22.50 -21.04 20.18
N ASP A 501 23.21 -20.36 21.08
CA ASP A 501 22.76 -19.11 21.72
C ASP A 501 22.71 -17.90 20.77
N GLY A 502 23.16 -18.05 19.53
CA GLY A 502 23.15 -17.02 18.49
C GLY A 502 24.18 -15.91 18.70
N VAL A 503 25.01 -16.00 19.74
CA VAL A 503 25.98 -14.94 20.06
C VAL A 503 27.28 -15.11 19.27
N ASN A 504 27.74 -16.34 19.09
CA ASN A 504 29.00 -16.64 18.38
C ASN A 504 28.87 -17.74 17.33
N HIS A 505 27.95 -18.67 17.52
CA HIS A 505 27.84 -19.89 16.72
C HIS A 505 26.50 -19.97 16.00
N THR A 506 26.52 -20.50 14.78
CA THR A 506 25.31 -20.86 14.01
C THR A 506 25.37 -22.31 13.59
N TYR A 507 24.20 -22.97 13.49
CA TYR A 507 24.11 -24.34 12.99
C TYR A 507 24.22 -24.37 11.46
N THR A 508 25.40 -24.04 10.94
CA THR A 508 25.72 -23.95 9.51
C THR A 508 27.03 -24.70 9.23
N GLY A 509 27.34 -24.97 7.95
CA GLY A 509 28.56 -25.67 7.53
C GLY A 509 28.29 -26.83 6.58
N ALA A 510 29.31 -27.24 5.82
CA ALA A 510 29.19 -28.30 4.82
C ALA A 510 28.92 -29.70 5.43
N ASP A 511 29.27 -29.87 6.71
CA ASP A 511 29.23 -31.16 7.39
C ASP A 511 28.07 -31.30 8.39
N ILE A 512 27.08 -30.39 8.45
CA ILE A 512 25.96 -30.50 9.42
C ILE A 512 25.08 -31.75 9.22
N GLY A 513 24.26 -32.08 10.23
CA GLY A 513 23.33 -33.23 10.23
C GLY A 513 23.68 -34.32 11.27
N SER A 514 22.93 -35.42 11.28
CA SER A 514 23.13 -36.51 12.25
C SER A 514 24.52 -37.16 12.13
N GLY A 515 25.06 -37.65 13.24
CA GLY A 515 26.35 -38.36 13.28
C GLY A 515 27.18 -38.02 14.52
N LEU A 516 28.50 -38.12 14.42
CA LEU A 516 29.39 -37.92 15.56
C LEU A 516 29.68 -36.44 15.80
N TYR A 517 29.49 -36.01 17.04
CA TYR A 517 29.86 -34.69 17.55
C TYR A 517 30.68 -34.82 18.81
N ARG A 518 31.54 -33.84 19.07
CA ARG A 518 32.26 -33.73 20.34
C ARG A 518 31.54 -32.72 21.22
N ILE A 519 31.18 -33.11 22.43
CA ILE A 519 30.50 -32.23 23.40
C ILE A 519 31.37 -32.05 24.64
N ASP A 520 31.26 -30.88 25.28
CA ASP A 520 31.88 -30.60 26.57
C ASP A 520 30.85 -30.00 27.54
N PRO A 521 30.03 -30.85 28.20
CA PRO A 521 28.97 -30.37 29.07
C PRO A 521 29.44 -29.60 30.31
N THR A 522 30.73 -29.72 30.68
CA THR A 522 31.28 -29.12 31.90
C THR A 522 32.32 -28.02 31.65
N GLY A 523 32.73 -27.81 30.40
CA GLY A 523 33.79 -26.86 30.03
C GLY A 523 35.21 -27.30 30.40
N GLY A 524 35.47 -28.61 30.51
CA GLY A 524 36.77 -29.12 30.93
C GLY A 524 37.02 -30.62 30.71
N ALA A 525 36.04 -31.36 30.17
CA ALA A 525 36.20 -32.79 29.87
C ALA A 525 35.28 -33.19 28.70
N ASP A 526 35.78 -32.98 27.49
CA ASP A 526 35.05 -33.33 26.27
C ASP A 526 34.99 -34.83 26.01
N PHE A 527 33.98 -35.27 25.25
CA PHE A 527 33.88 -36.63 24.73
C PHE A 527 32.97 -36.71 23.49
N PRO A 528 33.16 -37.72 22.61
CA PRO A 528 32.31 -37.88 21.43
C PRO A 528 30.96 -38.52 21.79
N VAL A 529 29.90 -38.04 21.14
CA VAL A 529 28.54 -38.60 21.19
C VAL A 529 27.98 -38.74 19.77
N TYR A 530 26.97 -39.58 19.62
CA TYR A 530 26.18 -39.59 18.39
C TYR A 530 24.97 -38.66 18.58
N CYS A 531 24.84 -37.67 17.71
CA CYS A 531 23.71 -36.76 17.67
C CYS A 531 22.75 -37.13 16.55
N ASP A 532 21.46 -37.17 16.85
CA ASP A 532 20.39 -37.13 15.85
C ASP A 532 19.90 -35.69 15.74
N MET A 533 20.18 -35.10 14.58
CA MET A 533 19.84 -33.71 14.24
C MET A 533 18.59 -33.62 13.35
N SER A 534 17.92 -34.76 13.11
CA SER A 534 16.81 -34.88 12.18
C SER A 534 15.48 -35.17 12.86
N PHE A 535 15.45 -36.06 13.85
CA PHE A 535 14.22 -36.42 14.53
C PHE A 535 13.66 -35.26 15.37
N ASP A 536 12.39 -34.91 15.15
CA ASP A 536 11.65 -33.90 15.93
C ASP A 536 12.41 -32.55 16.07
N GLY A 537 12.98 -32.05 14.97
CA GLY A 537 13.78 -30.82 14.96
C GLY A 537 15.25 -31.00 15.39
N GLY A 538 15.64 -32.19 15.86
CA GLY A 538 17.02 -32.55 16.17
C GLY A 538 17.47 -32.21 17.59
N GLY A 539 18.79 -32.30 17.81
CA GLY A 539 19.43 -32.02 19.10
C GLY A 539 19.48 -33.21 20.06
N TRP A 540 19.17 -34.42 19.59
CA TRP A 540 19.11 -35.62 20.41
C TRP A 540 20.47 -36.25 20.61
N THR A 541 20.84 -36.53 21.85
CA THR A 541 22.10 -37.20 22.20
C THR A 541 21.85 -38.68 22.49
N ARG A 542 22.52 -39.59 21.77
CA ARG A 542 22.45 -41.03 22.10
C ARG A 542 23.22 -41.28 23.38
N VAL A 543 22.54 -41.79 24.40
CA VAL A 543 23.11 -42.07 25.72
C VAL A 543 23.24 -43.57 26.00
N TYR A 544 22.55 -44.40 25.22
CA TYR A 544 22.73 -45.85 25.23
C TYR A 544 22.50 -46.44 23.84
N TYR A 545 23.31 -47.43 23.50
CA TYR A 545 23.21 -48.21 22.28
C TYR A 545 23.60 -49.66 22.57
N TYR A 546 22.76 -50.57 22.10
CA TYR A 546 22.97 -52.01 22.12
C TYR A 546 22.79 -52.54 20.71
N ASP A 547 23.77 -53.26 20.19
CA ASP A 547 23.72 -54.05 18.95
C ASP A 547 24.67 -55.24 19.10
N ASN A 548 24.22 -56.31 19.76
CA ASN A 548 25.09 -57.46 19.98
C ASN A 548 24.36 -58.81 20.12
N ALA A 549 24.73 -59.77 19.29
CA ALA A 549 24.22 -61.14 19.27
C ALA A 549 24.87 -62.08 20.31
N GLY A 550 25.01 -61.64 21.57
CA GLY A 550 25.48 -62.52 22.65
C GLY A 550 26.41 -61.91 23.71
N ALA A 551 26.76 -60.62 23.61
CA ALA A 551 27.40 -59.89 24.70
C ALA A 551 26.41 -58.99 25.44
N TYR A 552 26.67 -58.77 26.73
CA TYR A 552 25.79 -58.04 27.64
C TYR A 552 26.55 -56.98 28.43
N PHE A 553 25.80 -56.04 28.99
CA PHE A 553 26.33 -55.13 29.98
C PHE A 553 26.62 -55.88 31.29
N GLY A 554 27.59 -55.39 32.06
CA GLY A 554 27.75 -55.84 33.44
C GLY A 554 26.66 -55.25 34.36
N VAL A 555 26.34 -55.93 35.45
CA VAL A 555 25.43 -55.38 36.48
C VAL A 555 25.98 -54.05 36.98
N GLY A 556 25.19 -52.97 36.88
CA GLY A 556 25.58 -51.63 37.29
C GLY A 556 26.58 -50.92 36.36
N GLN A 557 26.84 -51.44 35.15
CA GLN A 557 27.74 -50.83 34.17
C GLN A 557 27.06 -49.67 33.40
N PHE A 558 26.63 -48.63 34.13
CA PHE A 558 25.93 -47.46 33.56
C PHE A 558 26.81 -46.61 32.62
N THR A 559 28.12 -46.79 32.65
CA THR A 559 29.06 -46.24 31.66
C THR A 559 29.84 -47.36 30.98
N LYS A 560 29.85 -47.36 29.65
CA LYS A 560 30.62 -48.30 28.82
C LYS A 560 30.96 -47.66 27.48
N ASN A 561 32.22 -47.80 27.06
CA ASN A 561 32.71 -47.30 25.77
C ASN A 561 32.45 -45.79 25.54
N LYS A 562 32.53 -44.95 26.59
CA LYS A 562 32.28 -43.49 26.51
C LYS A 562 33.07 -42.78 25.39
N ALA A 563 34.30 -43.22 25.11
CA ALA A 563 35.13 -42.67 24.03
C ALA A 563 34.79 -43.20 22.62
N ASN A 564 33.87 -44.17 22.49
CA ASN A 564 33.50 -44.79 21.23
C ASN A 564 31.96 -44.99 21.16
N PRO A 565 31.20 -43.95 20.81
CA PRO A 565 29.73 -44.00 20.69
C PRO A 565 29.20 -44.94 19.60
N SER A 566 30.07 -45.48 18.73
CA SER A 566 29.74 -46.47 17.71
C SER A 566 29.95 -47.92 18.18
N ALA A 567 30.42 -48.14 19.41
CA ALA A 567 30.62 -49.48 19.93
C ALA A 567 29.29 -50.22 20.15
N ALA A 568 29.23 -51.50 19.80
CA ALA A 568 28.08 -52.40 19.96
C ALA A 568 27.42 -52.41 21.35
N LEU A 569 28.16 -52.05 22.41
CA LEU A 569 27.62 -51.84 23.75
C LEU A 569 28.11 -50.48 24.23
N TYR A 570 27.30 -49.45 24.12
CA TYR A 570 27.64 -48.09 24.51
C TYR A 570 26.64 -47.56 25.54
N ALA A 571 27.17 -46.89 26.57
CA ALA A 571 26.37 -46.24 27.60
C ALA A 571 27.14 -45.07 28.23
N ILE A 572 26.47 -43.95 28.41
CA ILE A 572 26.92 -42.79 29.19
C ILE A 572 25.85 -42.38 30.20
N LEU A 573 25.16 -43.37 30.79
CA LEU A 573 23.98 -43.13 31.62
C LEU A 573 24.31 -42.43 32.95
N ASN A 574 25.54 -42.57 33.46
CA ASN A 574 25.99 -41.78 34.62
C ASN A 574 26.08 -40.27 34.32
N ASP A 575 26.17 -39.89 33.04
CA ASP A 575 26.31 -38.51 32.59
C ASP A 575 24.94 -37.85 32.30
N LEU A 576 23.83 -38.54 32.59
CA LEU A 576 22.48 -38.06 32.25
C LEU A 576 22.17 -36.66 32.77
N GLU A 577 22.62 -36.31 33.97
CA GLU A 577 22.34 -35.00 34.58
C GLU A 577 22.81 -33.81 33.72
N TYR A 578 23.80 -33.98 32.85
CA TYR A 578 24.24 -32.92 31.93
C TYR A 578 23.17 -32.54 30.90
N PHE A 579 22.23 -33.44 30.62
CA PHE A 579 21.17 -33.26 29.63
C PHE A 579 19.84 -32.84 30.27
N ARG A 580 19.81 -32.56 31.59
CA ARG A 580 18.60 -32.08 32.25
C ARG A 580 18.32 -30.63 31.86
N ARG A 581 17.12 -30.36 31.35
CA ARG A 581 16.69 -29.02 30.92
C ARG A 581 15.32 -28.69 31.50
N GLY A 582 15.17 -27.47 32.00
CA GLY A 582 13.92 -27.05 32.66
C GLY A 582 13.50 -27.94 33.85
N GLY A 583 14.44 -28.67 34.46
CA GLY A 583 14.18 -29.60 35.57
C GLY A 583 13.81 -31.03 35.16
N ALA A 584 13.68 -31.35 33.87
CA ALA A 584 13.34 -32.69 33.37
C ALA A 584 14.34 -33.19 32.32
N PHE A 585 14.30 -34.48 32.03
CA PHE A 585 14.89 -35.09 30.84
C PHE A 585 13.79 -35.28 29.80
N GLU A 586 14.08 -35.02 28.54
CA GLU A 586 13.28 -35.48 27.42
C GLU A 586 13.95 -36.72 26.82
N PHE A 587 13.32 -37.88 26.92
CA PHE A 587 13.86 -39.16 26.45
C PHE A 587 13.13 -39.66 25.21
N LYS A 588 13.87 -40.35 24.35
CA LYS A 588 13.34 -41.19 23.29
C LYS A 588 14.01 -42.56 23.35
N MET A 589 13.25 -43.63 23.22
CA MET A 589 13.76 -45.00 23.16
C MET A 589 13.22 -45.70 21.92
N ASP A 590 14.12 -46.36 21.20
CA ASP A 590 13.89 -46.96 19.90
C ASP A 590 14.45 -48.40 19.86
N TRP A 591 13.88 -49.23 18.98
CA TRP A 591 14.33 -50.60 18.72
C TRP A 591 14.46 -50.85 17.21
N PRO A 592 15.50 -50.28 16.58
CA PRO A 592 15.72 -50.43 15.14
C PRO A 592 15.78 -51.88 14.68
N GLY A 593 15.16 -52.18 13.53
CA GLY A 593 15.15 -53.53 12.96
C GLY A 593 14.23 -54.51 13.67
N SER A 594 13.47 -54.08 14.68
CA SER A 594 12.34 -54.86 15.16
C SER A 594 11.27 -54.96 14.05
N ALA A 595 10.41 -55.97 14.09
CA ALA A 595 9.26 -56.06 13.20
C ALA A 595 8.22 -54.94 13.44
N TYR A 596 8.49 -54.06 14.42
CA TYR A 596 7.63 -53.02 14.91
C TYR A 596 8.23 -51.65 14.55
N SER A 597 7.37 -50.72 14.13
CA SER A 597 7.78 -49.39 13.65
C SER A 597 7.59 -48.28 14.70
N GLY A 598 7.48 -48.61 15.99
CA GLY A 598 7.12 -47.66 17.05
C GLY A 598 8.26 -47.33 18.02
N TYR A 599 8.08 -46.28 18.81
CA TYR A 599 9.04 -45.79 19.80
C TYR A 599 8.33 -45.25 21.06
N GLN A 600 9.10 -45.00 22.11
CA GLN A 600 8.63 -44.28 23.30
C GLN A 600 9.33 -42.93 23.39
N HIS A 601 8.60 -41.84 23.55
CA HIS A 601 9.11 -40.48 23.75
C HIS A 601 8.34 -39.82 24.88
N TRP A 602 9.06 -39.37 25.91
CA TRP A 602 8.47 -38.87 27.14
C TRP A 602 9.41 -37.89 27.85
N THR A 603 8.86 -37.07 28.74
CA THR A 603 9.66 -36.35 29.73
C THR A 603 9.64 -37.05 31.08
N GLN A 604 10.70 -36.89 31.86
CA GLN A 604 10.82 -37.46 33.20
C GLN A 604 11.69 -36.57 34.10
N THR A 605 11.24 -36.26 35.32
CA THR A 605 12.06 -35.47 36.27
C THR A 605 12.98 -36.35 37.12
N SER A 606 12.59 -37.59 37.42
CA SER A 606 13.51 -38.54 38.08
C SER A 606 14.66 -38.97 37.15
N ASN A 607 15.88 -39.06 37.70
CA ASN A 607 17.00 -39.67 37.00
C ASN A 607 16.97 -41.19 37.19
N PRO A 608 16.86 -41.99 36.11
CA PRO A 608 16.68 -43.43 36.21
C PRO A 608 17.91 -44.16 36.79
N VAL A 609 19.09 -43.55 36.82
CA VAL A 609 20.32 -44.16 37.36
C VAL A 609 20.47 -43.92 38.86
N THR A 610 20.12 -42.72 39.32
CA THR A 610 20.39 -42.27 40.70
C THR A 610 19.25 -42.54 41.66
N THR A 611 18.01 -42.74 41.17
CA THR A 611 16.89 -43.17 42.01
C THR A 611 17.08 -44.59 42.54
N ALA A 612 16.36 -44.92 43.62
CA ALA A 612 16.41 -46.24 44.23
C ALA A 612 15.87 -47.31 43.25
N ALA A 613 16.46 -48.50 43.27
CA ALA A 613 16.01 -49.63 42.44
C ALA A 613 14.54 -49.97 42.73
N GLY A 614 13.73 -50.09 41.68
CA GLY A 614 12.29 -50.36 41.76
C GLY A 614 11.43 -49.18 42.24
N SER A 615 11.99 -47.99 42.39
CA SER A 615 11.18 -46.81 42.73
C SER A 615 10.44 -46.28 41.49
N THR A 616 9.17 -45.95 41.68
CA THR A 616 8.34 -45.36 40.63
C THR A 616 8.98 -44.06 40.11
N PRO A 617 9.21 -43.93 38.79
CA PRO A 617 9.67 -42.68 38.19
C PRO A 617 8.72 -41.51 38.48
N THR A 618 9.29 -40.34 38.76
CA THR A 618 8.54 -39.10 38.96
C THR A 618 8.59 -38.19 37.74
N GLY A 619 7.53 -37.40 37.59
CA GLY A 619 7.39 -36.39 36.52
C GLY A 619 7.34 -36.99 35.12
N VAL A 620 6.87 -38.23 34.98
CA VAL A 620 6.73 -38.90 33.69
C VAL A 620 5.54 -38.32 32.92
N VAL A 621 5.79 -37.73 31.76
CA VAL A 621 4.75 -37.26 30.84
C VAL A 621 5.04 -37.81 29.45
N GLY A 622 4.15 -38.66 28.93
CA GLY A 622 4.28 -39.19 27.58
C GLY A 622 4.05 -38.09 26.54
N ILE A 623 4.98 -37.96 25.59
CA ILE A 623 4.84 -37.10 24.41
C ILE A 623 4.29 -37.95 23.26
N HIS A 624 4.94 -39.09 23.00
CA HIS A 624 4.48 -40.10 22.05
C HIS A 624 4.78 -41.49 22.61
N ILE A 625 3.75 -42.26 22.91
CA ILE A 625 3.87 -43.59 23.54
C ILE A 625 3.12 -44.61 22.70
N ASP A 626 3.84 -45.38 21.87
CA ASP A 626 3.20 -46.40 21.02
C ASP A 626 2.71 -47.60 21.83
N TYR A 627 3.40 -47.94 22.92
CA TYR A 627 3.10 -49.13 23.70
C TYR A 627 2.81 -48.79 25.16
N THR A 628 1.54 -48.84 25.50
CA THR A 628 1.09 -48.67 26.90
C THR A 628 0.93 -50.01 27.61
N THR A 629 0.75 -51.14 26.89
CA THR A 629 0.56 -52.51 27.44
C THR A 629 1.61 -53.48 26.88
N ASN A 630 1.98 -54.54 27.62
CA ASN A 630 2.82 -55.63 27.08
C ASN A 630 1.95 -56.83 26.63
N THR A 631 2.48 -57.70 25.78
CA THR A 631 1.75 -58.86 25.23
C THR A 631 1.36 -59.92 26.27
N ASN A 632 1.97 -59.88 27.46
CA ASN A 632 1.79 -60.86 28.52
C ASN A 632 0.87 -60.36 29.65
N SER A 633 0.29 -59.16 29.54
CA SER A 633 -0.68 -58.62 30.51
C SER A 633 -1.56 -57.53 29.90
N SER A 634 -2.83 -57.51 30.28
CA SER A 634 -3.77 -56.42 29.94
C SER A 634 -3.58 -55.16 30.80
N ALA A 635 -2.50 -55.07 31.58
CA ALA A 635 -2.18 -53.94 32.44
C ALA A 635 -1.21 -52.98 31.74
N PRO A 636 -1.22 -51.67 32.07
CA PRO A 636 -0.25 -50.75 31.51
C PRO A 636 1.16 -51.17 31.94
N ALA A 637 2.02 -51.46 30.96
CA ALA A 637 3.40 -51.90 31.21
C ALA A 637 4.37 -50.72 31.25
N TRP A 638 4.15 -49.69 30.43
CA TRP A 638 5.04 -48.53 30.36
C TRP A 638 4.69 -47.48 31.42
N GLY A 639 5.68 -47.04 32.20
CA GLY A 639 5.50 -45.98 33.20
C GLY A 639 6.69 -45.04 33.35
N GLY A 640 7.51 -44.93 32.31
CA GLY A 640 8.80 -44.24 32.35
C GLY A 640 9.93 -45.15 32.84
N LEU A 641 11.15 -44.67 32.72
CA LEU A 641 12.35 -45.47 32.95
C LEU A 641 12.78 -45.37 34.42
N GLN A 642 12.96 -46.51 35.08
CA GLN A 642 13.46 -46.60 36.45
C GLN A 642 14.74 -47.43 36.53
N ARG A 643 15.45 -47.31 37.66
CA ARG A 643 16.48 -48.27 38.02
C ARG A 643 15.84 -49.63 38.27
N SER A 644 16.28 -50.66 37.55
CA SER A 644 15.62 -51.97 37.59
C SER A 644 15.71 -52.61 38.98
N ALA A 645 14.58 -53.12 39.49
CA ALA A 645 14.55 -53.96 40.69
C ALA A 645 15.16 -55.34 40.44
N ALA A 646 15.23 -55.75 39.17
CA ALA A 646 15.75 -57.04 38.71
C ALA A 646 17.12 -56.87 38.02
N ALA A 647 18.07 -56.24 38.71
CA ALA A 647 19.39 -55.86 38.18
C ALA A 647 20.23 -57.01 37.58
N ALA A 648 19.86 -58.27 37.88
CA ALA A 648 20.44 -59.46 37.26
C ALA A 648 20.05 -59.64 35.78
N TYR A 649 19.07 -58.89 35.27
CA TYR A 649 18.59 -58.97 33.88
C TYR A 649 18.75 -57.65 33.09
N SER A 650 18.51 -56.49 33.73
CA SER A 650 18.67 -55.16 33.10
C SER A 650 19.16 -54.12 34.09
N MET A 651 19.84 -53.09 33.60
CA MET A 651 20.25 -51.95 34.42
C MET A 651 19.08 -51.00 34.73
N LEU A 652 18.36 -50.60 33.69
CA LEU A 652 17.16 -49.77 33.76
C LEU A 652 16.00 -50.49 33.07
N ASP A 653 14.78 -50.15 33.46
CA ASP A 653 13.58 -50.83 32.99
C ASP A 653 12.38 -49.88 32.98
N GLY A 654 11.52 -50.02 31.97
CA GLY A 654 10.29 -49.26 31.82
C GLY A 654 9.05 -49.95 32.42
N THR A 655 9.18 -51.19 32.88
CA THR A 655 8.06 -52.01 33.36
C THR A 655 7.74 -51.76 34.84
N LEU A 656 6.65 -51.05 35.12
CA LEU A 656 6.28 -50.74 36.52
C LEU A 656 5.44 -51.81 37.23
N ASN A 657 4.72 -52.67 36.50
CA ASN A 657 3.90 -53.71 37.11
C ASN A 657 3.77 -54.99 36.25
N PRO A 658 4.13 -56.18 36.78
CA PRO A 658 4.94 -56.37 37.98
C PRO A 658 6.40 -55.96 37.71
N GLN A 659 7.04 -55.27 38.66
CA GLN A 659 8.45 -54.82 38.57
C GLN A 659 9.49 -55.95 38.45
N ALA A 660 9.07 -57.22 38.52
CA ALA A 660 9.91 -58.38 38.26
C ALA A 660 10.12 -58.66 36.76
N ASN A 661 9.29 -58.04 35.91
CA ASN A 661 9.44 -58.06 34.47
C ASN A 661 10.38 -56.93 34.04
N TRP A 662 10.93 -57.03 32.84
CA TRP A 662 11.97 -56.14 32.33
C TRP A 662 11.79 -55.89 30.83
N TYR A 663 10.53 -55.76 30.41
CA TYR A 663 10.20 -55.26 29.07
C TYR A 663 10.69 -53.82 28.98
N TYR A 664 11.07 -53.34 27.80
CA TYR A 664 11.64 -51.98 27.69
C TYR A 664 12.99 -51.79 28.42
N ALA A 665 13.78 -52.86 28.51
CA ALA A 665 15.06 -52.82 29.21
C ALA A 665 16.03 -51.83 28.56
N VAL A 666 16.86 -51.20 29.39
CA VAL A 666 18.08 -50.50 28.95
C VAL A 666 19.23 -51.10 29.75
N GLY A 667 20.28 -51.52 29.03
CA GLY A 667 21.44 -52.15 29.66
C GLY A 667 21.21 -53.60 30.05
N THR A 668 20.79 -54.43 29.10
CA THR A 668 20.58 -55.86 29.30
C THR A 668 21.86 -56.58 29.75
N THR A 669 21.73 -57.38 30.81
CA THR A 669 22.82 -58.15 31.45
C THR A 669 22.66 -59.67 31.24
N TYR A 670 21.52 -60.11 30.69
CA TYR A 670 21.16 -61.51 30.43
C TYR A 670 20.38 -61.63 29.11
N CYS A 671 20.41 -62.77 28.39
CA CYS A 671 19.62 -62.88 27.16
C CYS A 671 18.14 -63.13 27.42
N TRP A 672 17.25 -62.27 26.91
CA TRP A 672 15.83 -62.56 26.86
C TRP A 672 15.49 -63.25 25.52
N GLY A 673 15.14 -64.54 25.57
CA GLY A 673 14.83 -65.33 24.37
C GLY A 673 16.06 -66.09 23.83
N THR A 674 16.31 -66.00 22.52
CA THR A 674 17.43 -66.68 21.85
C THR A 674 18.23 -65.69 21.02
N ALA A 675 19.56 -65.77 21.11
CA ALA A 675 20.46 -64.99 20.26
C ALA A 675 20.10 -65.19 18.77
N PRO A 676 20.19 -64.13 17.94
CA PRO A 676 20.78 -62.82 18.21
C PRO A 676 19.85 -61.82 18.93
N ASN A 677 18.58 -62.16 19.14
CA ASN A 677 17.54 -61.27 19.64
C ASN A 677 17.42 -61.33 21.16
N CYS A 678 18.43 -60.81 21.87
CA CYS A 678 18.53 -60.91 23.33
C CYS A 678 18.01 -59.70 24.10
N GLN A 679 17.83 -58.56 23.44
CA GLN A 679 17.42 -57.31 24.09
C GLN A 679 15.90 -57.26 24.22
N PRO A 680 15.32 -57.12 25.43
CA PRO A 680 13.89 -56.94 25.58
C PRO A 680 13.40 -55.64 24.95
N SER A 681 12.36 -55.78 24.13
CA SER A 681 11.48 -54.70 23.68
C SER A 681 10.08 -54.90 24.31
N PRO A 682 9.04 -54.11 23.94
CA PRO A 682 7.69 -54.21 24.51
C PRO A 682 7.06 -55.62 24.41
N ASP A 683 7.43 -56.39 23.40
CA ASP A 683 6.71 -57.60 22.98
C ASP A 683 7.60 -58.77 22.52
N ALA A 684 8.81 -58.51 22.00
CA ALA A 684 9.76 -59.55 21.59
C ALA A 684 11.24 -59.18 21.81
N GLY A 685 12.13 -60.16 21.77
CA GLY A 685 13.57 -59.90 21.78
C GLY A 685 14.00 -59.21 20.47
N VAL A 686 14.86 -58.21 20.57
CA VAL A 686 15.43 -57.48 19.41
C VAL A 686 16.96 -57.53 19.44
N GLN A 687 17.57 -57.21 18.31
CA GLN A 687 19.03 -57.11 18.21
C GLN A 687 19.53 -55.73 18.62
N ILE A 688 18.78 -54.67 18.29
CA ILE A 688 19.20 -53.28 18.48
C ILE A 688 18.24 -52.55 19.41
N SER A 689 18.78 -51.76 20.34
CA SER A 689 18.03 -50.82 21.15
C SER A 689 18.83 -49.57 21.45
N GLU A 690 18.16 -48.43 21.44
CA GLU A 690 18.77 -47.12 21.64
C GLU A 690 17.97 -46.30 22.64
N LEU A 691 18.68 -45.52 23.46
CA LEU A 691 18.09 -44.48 24.30
C LEU A 691 18.77 -43.15 23.99
N TRP A 692 17.95 -42.13 23.82
CA TRP A 692 18.30 -40.79 23.44
C TRP A 692 17.77 -39.79 24.47
N VAL A 693 18.48 -38.68 24.66
CA VAL A 693 18.06 -37.58 25.54
C VAL A 693 18.26 -36.23 24.87
N ARG A 694 17.40 -35.24 25.18
CA ARG A 694 17.47 -33.88 24.65
C ARG A 694 17.15 -32.81 25.71
#